data_AF-A0A293M848-F1
#
_entry.id   AF-A0A293M848-F1
#
_cell.length_a   1.000
_cell.length_b   1.000
_cell.length_c   1.000
_cell.angle_alpha   90.00
_cell.angle_beta   90.00
_cell.angle_gamma   90.00
#
_symmetry.space_group_name_H-M   'P 1'
#
loop_
_entity.id
_entity.type
_entity.pdbx_description
1 polymer ?
#
loop_
_entity_poly.entity_id
_entity_poly.type
_entity_poly.pdbx_seq_one_letter_code
_entity_poly.pdbx_strand_id
1 'polypeptide(L)'
;MRALQEKAQLQRSGALALVAEQEVKKGSDIQQVRDLEERVLELEAEAIRYRRVIGDFEGLLTQKDSEAEALREELAQRDSHDREHRAALEELKVELEARTGASEGLRQKLADIHVELEGLQGQKTQLEGQCRILQSELATVQKSKEWFRQQLRESQQNRDEIHRSYVACQAERIALAAEVQQLRIAEARARREVSIANQHSLQEKAELAQRLEEIEAHWVATQATTASLVDGSGDQTTSTCVCGSRFEEVQADLDHQLSHMTTTLAEKEEALVKADRERTELVQELLEVKHKLGESEVLRLQTEDRLQNSVQCENRLRAELGKVQEDLHALRSEQAQTLSALAAANEEKAVVQASVSELSANIVGLEANFKVMHSQLLAKSAQVEELEKVLHIHEQSCADIQTQRKAVQESADGTFLLEPVLPKAKLDSPGDHGVMALGTPQLITTCEETVQSKGEATEDKVTVKSQKYSLGVLARKLRETRQKLKCAERELEQYRLGNTAMEQSHRANEANTAEIQRLLLLLEKEQGKMEGCRQAQWQLGHHAAELEQQLAEKEAQLAHLSHRLKEAEDRACSGAQLRDTQMESLSQELSKEQSLTKDTRQKVYEEKRRCARLNSQLNSTKEALQESQAQVQAKQQEVQGLHKELQEKEESLIQVNSQCKGLMEQVAQAQQRAQELESQLEMARERDPALEQHMKLLSWKVKEESQQVAALKERAVVSEKAHHEEVESLRKMLQDAQKRCQSLSSELSLARKEKLALVAHLQELRAVLRSRQDQCKVLQQELFEVAESAKVPQLPEPSPCQDAYLSRLLQQCATLSGTGPLGHLQDCLHSLKQELHTLQNQVKQQSIPDMRTDAPS
;
A
#
# COMPACT_ATOMS: atom_id res chain seq x y z
N MET A 1 -64.89 -136.21 -52.89
CA MET A 1 -65.84 -135.08 -53.04
C MET A 1 -65.92 -134.23 -51.77
N ARG A 2 -66.73 -134.55 -50.74
CA ARG A 2 -66.95 -133.66 -49.56
C ARG A 2 -65.68 -133.01 -48.99
N ALA A 3 -64.64 -133.79 -48.68
CA ALA A 3 -63.38 -133.30 -48.12
C ALA A 3 -62.61 -132.25 -48.96
N LEU A 4 -62.88 -132.13 -50.27
CA LEU A 4 -62.30 -131.05 -51.10
C LEU A 4 -63.05 -129.73 -50.93
N GLN A 5 -64.35 -129.79 -50.62
CA GLN A 5 -65.23 -128.64 -50.50
C GLN A 5 -65.02 -127.93 -49.15
N GLU A 6 -64.88 -128.72 -48.06
CA GLU A 6 -64.50 -128.22 -46.74
C GLU A 6 -63.09 -127.62 -46.74
N LYS A 7 -62.11 -128.27 -47.40
CA LYS A 7 -60.75 -127.72 -47.55
C LYS A 7 -60.76 -126.39 -48.30
N ALA A 8 -61.54 -126.26 -49.38
CA ALA A 8 -61.66 -125.01 -50.12
C ALA A 8 -62.36 -123.89 -49.31
N GLN A 9 -63.32 -124.22 -48.46
CA GLN A 9 -63.95 -123.25 -47.54
C GLN A 9 -62.99 -122.81 -46.44
N LEU A 10 -62.28 -123.73 -45.79
CA LEU A 10 -61.28 -123.42 -44.76
C LEU A 10 -60.09 -122.60 -45.30
N GLN A 11 -59.65 -122.87 -46.54
CA GLN A 11 -58.63 -122.04 -47.18
C GLN A 11 -59.15 -120.63 -47.51
N ARG A 12 -60.44 -120.46 -47.84
CA ARG A 12 -61.04 -119.13 -48.05
C ARG A 12 -61.25 -118.37 -46.74
N SER A 13 -61.74 -119.01 -45.68
CA SER A 13 -61.88 -118.36 -44.38
C SER A 13 -60.52 -118.00 -43.77
N GLY A 14 -59.51 -118.88 -43.89
CA GLY A 14 -58.15 -118.61 -43.46
C GLY A 14 -57.50 -117.45 -44.24
N ALA A 15 -57.69 -117.39 -45.56
CA ALA A 15 -57.22 -116.28 -46.38
C ALA A 15 -57.92 -114.95 -46.03
N LEU A 16 -59.24 -114.95 -45.83
CA LEU A 16 -59.99 -113.76 -45.42
C LEU A 16 -59.62 -113.29 -44.01
N ALA A 17 -59.36 -114.21 -43.07
CA ALA A 17 -58.87 -113.88 -41.73
C ALA A 17 -57.46 -113.25 -41.79
N LEU A 18 -56.53 -113.85 -42.55
CA LEU A 18 -55.19 -113.29 -42.74
C LEU A 18 -55.20 -111.93 -43.44
N VAL A 19 -56.08 -111.71 -44.42
CA VAL A 19 -56.27 -110.39 -45.03
C VAL A 19 -56.83 -109.39 -44.03
N ALA A 20 -57.89 -109.73 -43.28
CA ALA A 20 -58.44 -108.84 -42.25
C ALA A 20 -57.41 -108.50 -41.16
N GLU A 21 -56.61 -109.47 -40.72
CA GLU A 21 -55.55 -109.27 -39.73
C GLU A 21 -54.40 -108.42 -40.29
N GLN A 22 -54.06 -108.55 -41.59
CA GLN A 22 -53.11 -107.67 -42.26
C GLN A 22 -53.66 -106.25 -42.46
N GLU A 23 -54.93 -106.06 -42.81
CA GLU A 23 -55.53 -104.73 -42.94
C GLU A 23 -55.65 -104.02 -41.59
N VAL A 24 -55.99 -104.74 -40.51
CA VAL A 24 -55.99 -104.20 -39.14
C VAL A 24 -54.57 -103.84 -38.68
N LYS A 25 -53.57 -104.68 -38.99
CA LYS A 25 -52.16 -104.37 -38.69
C LYS A 25 -51.68 -103.14 -39.47
N LYS A 26 -51.88 -103.09 -40.79
CA LYS A 26 -51.61 -101.88 -41.60
C LYS A 26 -52.33 -100.65 -41.04
N GLY A 27 -53.58 -100.77 -40.61
CA GLY A 27 -54.33 -99.67 -40.00
C GLY A 27 -53.70 -99.18 -38.69
N SER A 28 -53.26 -100.10 -37.83
CA SER A 28 -52.50 -99.80 -36.60
C SER A 28 -51.14 -99.17 -36.93
N ASP A 29 -50.41 -99.72 -37.89
CA ASP A 29 -49.07 -99.25 -38.28
C ASP A 29 -49.16 -97.85 -38.91
N ILE A 30 -50.16 -97.59 -39.77
CA ILE A 30 -50.43 -96.27 -40.35
C ILE A 30 -50.85 -95.26 -39.27
N GLN A 31 -51.63 -95.66 -38.27
CA GLN A 31 -51.98 -94.77 -37.16
C GLN A 31 -50.75 -94.46 -36.29
N GLN A 32 -49.94 -95.46 -35.94
CA GLN A 32 -48.69 -95.25 -35.20
C GLN A 32 -47.70 -94.37 -35.96
N VAL A 33 -47.60 -94.51 -37.29
CA VAL A 33 -46.80 -93.60 -38.13
C VAL A 33 -47.33 -92.17 -38.06
N ARG A 34 -48.65 -91.95 -38.14
CA ARG A 34 -49.25 -90.61 -37.98
C ARG A 34 -49.03 -90.02 -36.59
N ASP A 35 -49.24 -90.80 -35.54
CA ASP A 35 -49.03 -90.37 -34.15
C ASP A 35 -47.56 -89.99 -33.90
N LEU A 36 -46.62 -90.63 -34.62
CA LEU A 36 -45.19 -90.29 -34.63
C LEU A 36 -44.88 -89.08 -35.53
N GLU A 37 -45.50 -88.93 -36.70
CA GLU A 37 -45.38 -87.76 -37.57
C GLU A 37 -45.88 -86.48 -36.86
N GLU A 38 -47.03 -86.54 -36.18
CA GLU A 38 -47.53 -85.45 -35.33
C GLU A 38 -46.57 -85.13 -34.18
N ARG A 39 -46.03 -86.15 -33.48
CA ARG A 39 -45.03 -85.95 -32.42
C ARG A 39 -43.72 -85.34 -32.93
N VAL A 40 -43.27 -85.71 -34.13
CA VAL A 40 -42.09 -85.10 -34.77
C VAL A 40 -42.35 -83.63 -35.09
N LEU A 41 -43.53 -83.30 -35.64
CA LEU A 41 -43.91 -81.90 -35.92
C LEU A 41 -44.05 -81.06 -34.64
N GLU A 42 -44.56 -81.62 -33.55
CA GLU A 42 -44.56 -80.98 -32.22
C GLU A 42 -43.13 -80.69 -31.75
N LEU A 43 -42.23 -81.69 -31.79
CA LEU A 43 -40.84 -81.56 -31.37
C LEU A 43 -40.02 -80.61 -32.26
N GLU A 44 -40.29 -80.56 -33.57
CA GLU A 44 -39.71 -79.56 -34.47
C GLU A 44 -40.21 -78.15 -34.13
N ALA A 45 -41.50 -77.98 -33.85
CA ALA A 45 -42.06 -76.71 -33.41
C ALA A 45 -41.53 -76.27 -32.04
N GLU A 46 -41.21 -77.20 -31.14
CA GLU A 46 -40.50 -76.91 -29.88
C GLU A 46 -39.04 -76.57 -30.11
N ALA A 47 -38.30 -77.33 -30.93
CA ALA A 47 -36.90 -77.03 -31.27
C ALA A 47 -36.75 -75.66 -31.95
N ILE A 48 -37.72 -75.25 -32.79
CA ILE A 48 -37.79 -73.92 -33.39
C ILE A 48 -38.10 -72.83 -32.34
N ARG A 49 -38.93 -73.13 -31.33
CA ARG A 49 -39.20 -72.21 -30.20
C ARG A 49 -37.96 -72.03 -29.31
N TYR A 50 -37.33 -73.13 -28.89
CA TYR A 50 -36.09 -73.07 -28.10
C TYR A 50 -34.95 -72.38 -28.85
N ARG A 51 -34.77 -72.63 -30.16
CA ARG A 51 -33.76 -71.94 -30.96
C ARG A 51 -33.99 -70.43 -31.02
N ARG A 52 -35.25 -69.97 -31.05
CA ARG A 52 -35.60 -68.55 -30.99
C ARG A 52 -35.20 -67.96 -29.64
N VAL A 53 -35.64 -68.58 -28.55
CA VAL A 53 -35.33 -68.17 -27.17
C VAL A 53 -33.82 -68.14 -26.90
N ILE A 54 -33.05 -69.09 -27.44
CA ILE A 54 -31.57 -69.09 -27.38
C ILE A 54 -31.01 -67.87 -28.11
N GLY A 55 -31.46 -67.58 -29.34
CA GLY A 55 -31.03 -66.38 -30.09
C GLY A 55 -31.43 -65.07 -29.40
N ASP A 56 -32.59 -65.02 -28.74
CA ASP A 56 -33.01 -63.87 -27.93
C ASP A 56 -32.07 -63.66 -26.72
N PHE A 57 -31.64 -64.74 -26.07
CA PHE A 57 -30.63 -64.69 -24.99
C PHE A 57 -29.22 -64.37 -25.49
N GLU A 58 -28.80 -64.85 -26.67
CA GLU A 58 -27.52 -64.50 -27.30
C GLU A 58 -27.49 -63.00 -27.68
N GLY A 59 -28.61 -62.45 -28.14
CA GLY A 59 -28.80 -61.01 -28.35
C GLY A 59 -28.71 -60.19 -27.05
N LEU A 60 -29.35 -60.66 -25.98
CA LEU A 60 -29.25 -60.03 -24.66
C LEU A 60 -27.84 -60.09 -24.07
N LEU A 61 -27.13 -61.22 -24.24
CA LEU A 61 -25.74 -61.37 -23.79
C LEU A 61 -24.81 -60.43 -24.55
N THR A 62 -24.84 -60.45 -25.89
CA THR A 62 -24.01 -59.55 -26.71
C THR A 62 -24.30 -58.07 -26.45
N GLN A 63 -25.57 -57.69 -26.20
CA GLN A 63 -25.90 -56.35 -25.72
C GLN A 63 -25.22 -56.06 -24.36
N LYS A 64 -25.34 -56.96 -23.37
CA LYS A 64 -24.78 -56.75 -22.02
C LYS A 64 -23.25 -56.76 -21.99
N ASP A 65 -22.60 -57.53 -22.86
CA ASP A 65 -21.15 -57.46 -23.05
C ASP A 65 -20.73 -56.10 -23.63
N SER A 66 -21.46 -55.58 -24.64
CA SER A 66 -21.18 -54.24 -25.19
C SER A 66 -21.42 -53.09 -24.19
N GLU A 67 -22.46 -53.18 -23.36
CA GLU A 67 -22.69 -52.25 -22.25
C GLU A 67 -21.55 -52.33 -21.22
N ALA A 68 -21.06 -53.55 -20.92
CA ALA A 68 -19.96 -53.75 -20.00
C ALA A 68 -18.60 -53.30 -20.58
N GLU A 69 -18.40 -53.33 -21.90
CA GLU A 69 -17.24 -52.75 -22.55
C GLU A 69 -17.27 -51.22 -22.52
N ALA A 70 -18.41 -50.60 -22.87
CA ALA A 70 -18.59 -49.15 -22.76
C ALA A 70 -18.32 -48.63 -21.32
N LEU A 71 -18.86 -49.30 -20.30
CA LEU A 71 -18.59 -48.96 -18.90
C LEU A 71 -17.13 -49.16 -18.48
N ARG A 72 -16.40 -50.11 -19.07
CA ARG A 72 -14.95 -50.27 -18.84
C ARG A 72 -14.15 -49.14 -19.51
N GLU A 73 -14.55 -48.68 -20.69
CA GLU A 73 -13.93 -47.54 -21.36
C GLU A 73 -14.17 -46.23 -20.60
N GLU A 74 -15.41 -45.96 -20.17
CA GLU A 74 -15.74 -44.81 -19.32
C GLU A 74 -14.93 -44.82 -18.02
N LEU A 75 -14.82 -45.98 -17.36
CA LEU A 75 -14.04 -46.12 -16.13
C LEU A 75 -12.54 -45.93 -16.39
N ALA A 76 -12.00 -46.47 -17.48
CA ALA A 76 -10.60 -46.27 -17.87
C ALA A 76 -10.27 -44.79 -18.19
N GLN A 77 -11.21 -44.08 -18.84
CA GLN A 77 -11.12 -42.63 -19.08
C GLN A 77 -11.25 -41.83 -17.77
N ARG A 78 -12.11 -42.24 -16.84
CA ARG A 78 -12.16 -41.65 -15.48
C ARG A 78 -10.79 -41.77 -14.80
N ASP A 79 -10.20 -42.96 -14.89
CA ASP A 79 -8.92 -43.31 -14.30
C ASP A 79 -7.73 -42.55 -14.93
N SER A 80 -7.80 -42.16 -16.21
CA SER A 80 -6.77 -41.28 -16.82
C SER A 80 -6.90 -39.83 -16.34
N HIS A 81 -8.10 -39.25 -16.38
CA HIS A 81 -8.32 -37.88 -15.87
C HIS A 81 -7.96 -37.77 -14.38
N ASP A 82 -8.31 -38.77 -13.56
CA ASP A 82 -7.94 -38.78 -12.14
C ASP A 82 -6.42 -38.91 -11.92
N ARG A 83 -5.65 -39.47 -12.86
CA ARG A 83 -4.17 -39.46 -12.82
C ARG A 83 -3.61 -38.11 -13.25
N GLU A 84 -4.15 -37.51 -14.30
CA GLU A 84 -3.77 -36.17 -14.80
C GLU A 84 -4.03 -35.08 -13.77
N HIS A 85 -5.21 -35.08 -13.13
CA HIS A 85 -5.53 -34.18 -12.03
C HIS A 85 -4.61 -34.37 -10.82
N ARG A 86 -4.19 -35.60 -10.50
CA ARG A 86 -3.18 -35.85 -9.46
C ARG A 86 -1.81 -35.30 -9.84
N ALA A 87 -1.37 -35.47 -11.09
CA ALA A 87 -0.10 -34.91 -11.56
C ALA A 87 -0.09 -33.37 -11.46
N ALA A 88 -1.14 -32.71 -11.98
CA ALA A 88 -1.29 -31.26 -11.90
C ALA A 88 -1.36 -30.73 -10.45
N LEU A 89 -1.95 -31.50 -9.52
CA LEU A 89 -1.96 -31.15 -8.09
C LEU A 89 -0.56 -31.25 -7.45
N GLU A 90 0.27 -32.22 -7.81
CA GLU A 90 1.67 -32.28 -7.33
C GLU A 90 2.53 -31.18 -7.96
N GLU A 91 2.35 -30.86 -9.25
CA GLU A 91 3.02 -29.72 -9.90
C GLU A 91 2.67 -28.39 -9.22
N LEU A 92 1.39 -28.15 -8.94
CA LEU A 92 0.93 -26.94 -8.24
C LEU A 92 1.43 -26.85 -6.78
N LYS A 93 1.62 -27.99 -6.08
CA LYS A 93 2.26 -28.02 -4.76
C LYS A 93 3.73 -27.63 -4.84
N VAL A 94 4.49 -28.20 -5.78
CA VAL A 94 5.91 -27.87 -5.98
C VAL A 94 6.09 -26.40 -6.37
N GLU A 95 5.20 -25.86 -7.21
CA GLU A 95 5.15 -24.43 -7.48
C GLU A 95 4.84 -23.60 -6.22
N LEU A 96 3.90 -24.02 -5.39
CA LEU A 96 3.54 -23.33 -4.15
C LEU A 96 4.70 -23.32 -3.16
N GLU A 97 5.38 -24.45 -2.97
CA GLU A 97 6.57 -24.59 -2.10
C GLU A 97 7.75 -23.74 -2.61
N ALA A 98 7.98 -23.70 -3.92
CA ALA A 98 8.97 -22.82 -4.52
C ALA A 98 8.63 -21.33 -4.30
N ARG A 99 7.35 -20.95 -4.43
CA ARG A 99 6.86 -19.58 -4.20
C ARG A 99 6.90 -19.18 -2.72
N THR A 100 6.60 -20.09 -1.78
CA THR A 100 6.71 -19.80 -0.33
C THR A 100 8.16 -19.66 0.09
N GLY A 101 9.04 -20.57 -0.32
CA GLY A 101 10.48 -20.46 -0.06
C GLY A 101 11.12 -19.19 -0.66
N ALA A 102 10.70 -18.78 -1.87
CA ALA A 102 11.09 -17.50 -2.44
C ALA A 102 10.57 -16.29 -1.64
N SER A 103 9.32 -16.35 -1.15
CA SER A 103 8.75 -15.32 -0.29
C SER A 103 9.49 -15.20 1.05
N GLU A 104 9.88 -16.33 1.64
CA GLU A 104 10.66 -16.37 2.89
C GLU A 104 12.09 -15.85 2.69
N GLY A 105 12.76 -16.23 1.60
CA GLY A 105 14.06 -15.66 1.23
C GLY A 105 14.02 -14.15 0.95
N LEU A 106 12.87 -13.59 0.55
CA LEU A 106 12.65 -12.15 0.45
C LEU A 106 12.37 -11.50 1.82
N ARG A 107 11.59 -12.15 2.70
CA ARG A 107 11.37 -11.69 4.09
C ARG A 107 12.67 -11.63 4.88
N GLN A 108 13.53 -12.64 4.76
CA GLN A 108 14.84 -12.65 5.43
C GLN A 108 15.69 -11.46 4.98
N LYS A 109 15.84 -11.25 3.65
CA LYS A 109 16.58 -10.10 3.11
C LYS A 109 16.00 -8.76 3.55
N LEU A 110 14.68 -8.64 3.68
CA LEU A 110 14.04 -7.44 4.22
C LEU A 110 14.37 -7.22 5.70
N ALA A 111 14.47 -8.29 6.50
CA ALA A 111 14.91 -8.21 7.90
C ALA A 111 16.40 -7.85 8.02
N ASP A 112 17.27 -8.49 7.22
CA ASP A 112 18.71 -8.21 7.16
C ASP A 112 18.95 -6.72 6.84
N ILE A 113 18.26 -6.20 5.82
CA ILE A 113 18.33 -4.79 5.41
C ILE A 113 17.77 -3.84 6.49
N HIS A 114 16.76 -4.24 7.27
CA HIS A 114 16.31 -3.42 8.41
C HIS A 114 17.39 -3.31 9.49
N VAL A 115 18.07 -4.41 9.83
CA VAL A 115 19.17 -4.40 10.81
C VAL A 115 20.35 -3.57 10.31
N GLU A 116 20.69 -3.63 9.01
CA GLU A 116 21.69 -2.74 8.40
C GLU A 116 21.29 -1.27 8.48
N LEU A 117 20.02 -0.93 8.19
CA LEU A 117 19.50 0.44 8.26
C LEU A 117 19.48 0.97 9.70
N GLU A 118 19.08 0.17 10.69
CA GLU A 118 19.14 0.53 12.11
C GLU A 118 20.59 0.76 12.57
N GLY A 119 21.53 -0.09 12.15
CA GLY A 119 22.97 0.08 12.42
C GLY A 119 23.53 1.38 11.82
N LEU A 120 23.20 1.67 10.56
CA LEU A 120 23.59 2.92 9.89
C LEU A 120 22.92 4.16 10.52
N GLN A 121 21.68 4.04 10.99
CA GLN A 121 20.99 5.11 11.72
C GLN A 121 21.65 5.37 13.08
N GLY A 122 22.06 4.32 13.80
CA GLY A 122 22.87 4.42 15.02
C GLY A 122 24.18 5.17 14.76
N GLN A 123 24.98 4.72 13.78
CA GLN A 123 26.23 5.38 13.38
C GLN A 123 26.02 6.85 12.98
N LYS A 124 24.95 7.16 12.25
CA LYS A 124 24.58 8.54 11.91
C LYS A 124 24.36 9.39 13.18
N THR A 125 23.58 8.91 14.16
CA THR A 125 23.34 9.68 15.39
C THR A 125 24.62 9.88 16.22
N GLN A 126 25.54 8.91 16.21
CA GLN A 126 26.86 9.04 16.84
C GLN A 126 27.72 10.11 16.15
N LEU A 127 27.77 10.12 14.82
CA LEU A 127 28.49 11.13 14.03
C LEU A 127 27.88 12.53 14.21
N GLU A 128 26.55 12.66 14.24
CA GLU A 128 25.88 13.92 14.57
C GLU A 128 26.24 14.41 15.99
N GLY A 129 26.35 13.50 16.96
CA GLY A 129 26.83 13.81 18.31
C GLY A 129 28.27 14.36 18.31
N GLN A 130 29.19 13.69 17.60
CA GLN A 130 30.57 14.16 17.43
C GLN A 130 30.64 15.52 16.73
N CYS A 131 29.82 15.76 15.70
CA CYS A 131 29.75 17.06 15.03
C CYS A 131 29.31 18.19 15.97
N ARG A 132 28.33 17.93 16.86
CA ARG A 132 27.88 18.92 17.87
C ARG A 132 28.98 19.22 18.89
N ILE A 133 29.75 18.22 19.32
CA ILE A 133 30.90 18.41 20.21
C ILE A 133 31.96 19.28 19.53
N LEU A 134 32.40 18.93 18.33
CA LEU A 134 33.40 19.69 17.56
C LEU A 134 32.94 21.13 17.24
N GLN A 135 31.65 21.34 17.00
CA GLN A 135 31.07 22.69 16.85
C GLN A 135 31.17 23.50 18.15
N SER A 136 30.91 22.88 19.31
CA SER A 136 31.04 23.54 20.61
C SER A 136 32.50 23.88 20.94
N GLU A 137 33.44 22.97 20.66
CA GLU A 137 34.88 23.18 20.84
C GLU A 137 35.36 24.33 19.93
N LEU A 138 35.00 24.31 18.65
CA LEU A 138 35.31 25.38 17.70
C LEU A 138 34.78 26.74 18.20
N ALA A 139 33.58 26.79 18.77
CA ALA A 139 33.02 28.03 19.34
C ALA A 139 33.78 28.51 20.59
N THR A 140 34.36 27.61 21.40
CA THR A 140 35.25 28.02 22.51
C THR A 140 36.60 28.53 22.02
N VAL A 141 37.17 27.91 20.98
CA VAL A 141 38.42 28.33 20.34
C VAL A 141 38.27 29.67 19.62
N GLN A 142 37.10 29.95 19.02
CA GLN A 142 36.79 31.27 18.46
C GLN A 142 36.76 32.35 19.56
N LYS A 143 36.07 32.10 20.67
CA LYS A 143 36.00 33.03 21.82
C LYS A 143 37.37 33.30 22.45
N SER A 144 38.22 32.27 22.62
CA SER A 144 39.57 32.47 23.17
C SER A 144 40.48 33.24 22.19
N LYS A 145 40.40 32.94 20.88
CA LYS A 145 41.07 33.71 19.82
C LYS A 145 40.64 35.18 19.78
N GLU A 146 39.36 35.46 20.00
CA GLU A 146 38.83 36.84 20.10
C GLU A 146 39.34 37.55 21.35
N TRP A 147 39.37 36.87 22.50
CA TRP A 147 39.95 37.38 23.74
C TRP A 147 41.45 37.70 23.60
N PHE A 148 42.26 36.80 23.03
CA PHE A 148 43.68 37.07 22.76
C PHE A 148 43.87 38.24 21.77
N ARG A 149 43.00 38.37 20.76
CA ARG A 149 42.97 39.52 19.83
C ARG A 149 42.53 40.82 20.51
N GLN A 150 41.78 40.77 21.60
CA GLN A 150 41.46 41.94 22.42
C GLN A 150 42.66 42.32 23.30
N GLN A 151 43.22 41.38 24.05
CA GLN A 151 44.40 41.61 24.91
C GLN A 151 45.60 42.15 24.11
N LEU A 152 45.82 41.67 22.88
CA LEU A 152 46.88 42.21 22.01
C LEU A 152 46.62 43.67 21.60
N ARG A 153 45.36 44.05 21.31
CA ARG A 153 45.00 45.44 20.97
C ARG A 153 45.15 46.37 22.18
N GLU A 154 44.68 45.95 23.35
CA GLU A 154 44.82 46.70 24.61
C GLU A 154 46.29 46.91 24.96
N SER A 155 47.13 45.87 24.84
CA SER A 155 48.59 45.96 25.04
C SER A 155 49.27 46.90 24.03
N GLN A 156 48.85 46.89 22.77
CA GLN A 156 49.33 47.83 21.74
C GLN A 156 48.92 49.27 22.06
N GLN A 157 47.64 49.50 22.39
CA GLN A 157 47.12 50.83 22.77
C GLN A 157 47.88 51.40 23.98
N ASN A 158 48.05 50.61 25.04
CA ASN A 158 48.80 51.01 26.24
C ASN A 158 50.25 51.38 25.91
N ARG A 159 50.93 50.57 25.08
CA ARG A 159 52.31 50.86 24.63
C ARG A 159 52.37 52.16 23.81
N ASP A 160 51.40 52.38 22.93
CA ASP A 160 51.37 53.54 22.05
C ASP A 160 50.91 54.82 22.80
N GLU A 161 50.22 54.69 23.95
CA GLU A 161 50.00 55.77 24.93
C GLU A 161 51.28 56.10 25.71
N ILE A 162 52.00 55.09 26.21
CA ILE A 162 53.29 55.27 26.89
C ILE A 162 54.31 55.92 25.95
N HIS A 163 54.37 55.54 24.67
CA HIS A 163 55.22 56.20 23.69
C HIS A 163 54.82 57.66 23.44
N ARG A 164 53.52 57.98 23.34
CA ARG A 164 53.04 59.36 23.21
C ARG A 164 53.42 60.22 24.42
N SER A 165 53.24 59.70 25.64
CA SER A 165 53.66 60.35 26.88
C SER A 165 55.18 60.56 26.94
N TYR A 166 55.96 59.53 26.62
CA TYR A 166 57.42 59.62 26.56
C TYR A 166 57.91 60.68 25.54
N VAL A 167 57.31 60.75 24.35
CA VAL A 167 57.65 61.76 23.34
C VAL A 167 57.30 63.17 23.81
N ALA A 168 56.15 63.36 24.50
CA ALA A 168 55.80 64.65 25.09
C ALA A 168 56.82 65.09 26.15
N CYS A 169 57.14 64.24 27.12
CA CYS A 169 58.14 64.54 28.15
C CYS A 169 59.56 64.70 27.57
N GLN A 170 59.89 64.03 26.47
CA GLN A 170 61.15 64.25 25.75
C GLN A 170 61.18 65.64 25.08
N ALA A 171 60.06 66.11 24.51
CA ALA A 171 59.94 67.44 23.93
C ALA A 171 60.02 68.54 25.02
N GLU A 172 59.31 68.37 26.14
CA GLU A 172 59.40 69.24 27.32
C GLU A 172 60.83 69.34 27.85
N ARG A 173 61.53 68.20 27.98
CA ARG A 173 62.94 68.17 28.40
C ARG A 173 63.86 68.92 27.42
N ILE A 174 63.58 68.87 26.11
CA ILE A 174 64.35 69.62 25.10
C ILE A 174 64.07 71.12 25.20
N ALA A 175 62.81 71.52 25.41
CA ALA A 175 62.42 72.92 25.62
C ALA A 175 63.08 73.51 26.88
N LEU A 176 63.00 72.82 28.02
CA LEU A 176 63.65 73.20 29.27
C LEU A 176 65.18 73.24 29.14
N ALA A 177 65.79 72.30 28.40
CA ALA A 177 67.23 72.32 28.12
C ALA A 177 67.62 73.55 27.28
N ALA A 178 66.81 73.94 26.29
CA ALA A 178 67.04 75.15 25.50
C ALA A 178 66.89 76.42 26.36
N GLU A 179 65.87 76.50 27.21
CA GLU A 179 65.67 77.60 28.16
C GLU A 179 66.85 77.75 29.13
N VAL A 180 67.34 76.65 29.73
CA VAL A 180 68.53 76.66 30.60
C VAL A 180 69.78 77.16 29.85
N GLN A 181 69.93 76.87 28.56
CA GLN A 181 71.05 77.42 27.78
C GLN A 181 70.87 78.91 27.48
N GLN A 182 69.65 79.39 27.21
CA GLN A 182 69.38 80.83 27.08
C GLN A 182 69.66 81.58 28.39
N LEU A 183 69.25 81.03 29.53
CA LEU A 183 69.53 81.59 30.86
C LEU A 183 71.05 81.63 31.15
N ARG A 184 71.81 80.59 30.79
CA ARG A 184 73.28 80.59 30.89
C ARG A 184 73.94 81.63 29.99
N ILE A 185 73.42 81.84 28.78
CA ILE A 185 73.91 82.89 27.86
C ILE A 185 73.60 84.28 28.43
N ALA A 186 72.42 84.49 29.00
CA ALA A 186 72.04 85.73 29.67
C ALA A 186 72.92 86.00 30.92
N GLU A 187 73.15 84.98 31.76
CA GLU A 187 74.05 85.08 32.91
C GLU A 187 75.49 85.42 32.48
N ALA A 188 76.00 84.77 31.42
CA ALA A 188 77.32 85.06 30.87
C ALA A 188 77.44 86.46 30.27
N ARG A 189 76.35 87.03 29.71
CA ARG A 189 76.29 88.44 29.28
C ARG A 189 76.32 89.38 30.48
N ALA A 190 75.42 89.19 31.46
CA ALA A 190 75.38 90.01 32.67
C ALA A 190 76.72 90.01 33.45
N ARG A 191 77.37 88.84 33.56
CA ARG A 191 78.72 88.72 34.16
C ARG A 191 79.78 89.53 33.40
N ARG A 192 79.71 89.59 32.05
CA ARG A 192 80.61 90.42 31.22
C ARG A 192 80.30 91.90 31.38
N GLU A 193 79.03 92.29 31.36
CA GLU A 193 78.58 93.67 31.54
C GLU A 193 79.03 94.22 32.91
N VAL A 194 78.87 93.45 33.99
CA VAL A 194 79.40 93.78 35.32
C VAL A 194 80.93 93.86 35.34
N SER A 195 81.64 92.96 34.62
CA SER A 195 83.09 93.02 34.51
C SER A 195 83.57 94.28 33.78
N ILE A 196 82.88 94.70 32.71
CA ILE A 196 83.18 95.91 31.93
C ILE A 196 82.87 97.16 32.78
N ALA A 197 81.74 97.21 33.47
CA ALA A 197 81.39 98.30 34.37
C ALA A 197 82.38 98.44 35.54
N ASN A 198 82.87 97.32 36.10
CA ASN A 198 83.91 97.33 37.11
C ASN A 198 85.26 97.82 36.55
N GLN A 199 85.64 97.41 35.34
CA GLN A 199 86.85 97.92 34.67
C GLN A 199 86.75 99.43 34.40
N HIS A 200 85.61 99.91 33.88
CA HIS A 200 85.34 101.33 33.67
C HIS A 200 85.43 102.11 34.99
N SER A 201 84.78 101.65 36.07
CA SER A 201 84.85 102.30 37.37
C SER A 201 86.24 102.28 38.00
N LEU A 202 87.09 101.29 37.68
CA LEU A 202 88.50 101.28 38.07
C LEU A 202 89.34 102.24 37.22
N GLN A 203 89.05 102.36 35.93
CA GLN A 203 89.68 103.35 35.04
C GLN A 203 89.31 104.79 35.46
N GLU A 204 88.04 105.08 35.70
CA GLU A 204 87.58 106.37 36.23
C GLU A 204 88.25 106.71 37.57
N LYS A 205 88.39 105.72 38.47
CA LYS A 205 89.11 105.91 39.75
C LYS A 205 90.61 106.12 39.55
N ALA A 206 91.24 105.44 38.59
CA ALA A 206 92.65 105.63 38.27
C ALA A 206 92.90 106.99 37.61
N GLU A 207 92.02 107.44 36.70
CA GLU A 207 92.07 108.79 36.14
C GLU A 207 91.82 109.86 37.21
N LEU A 208 90.87 109.65 38.13
CA LEU A 208 90.65 110.57 39.24
C LEU A 208 91.83 110.60 40.21
N ALA A 209 92.46 109.44 40.48
CA ALA A 209 93.68 109.37 41.28
C ALA A 209 94.85 110.08 40.57
N GLN A 210 95.07 109.83 39.28
CA GLN A 210 96.08 110.53 38.49
C GLN A 210 95.82 112.04 38.44
N ARG A 211 94.57 112.49 38.25
CA ARG A 211 94.21 113.92 38.29
C ARG A 211 94.41 114.52 39.69
N LEU A 212 94.24 113.74 40.77
CA LEU A 212 94.58 114.18 42.13
C LEU A 212 96.10 114.24 42.32
N GLU A 213 96.87 113.26 41.86
CA GLU A 213 98.34 113.28 41.83
C GLU A 213 98.87 114.43 40.96
N GLU A 214 98.21 114.76 39.84
CA GLU A 214 98.52 115.92 39.00
C GLU A 214 98.16 117.24 39.69
N ILE A 215 97.05 117.31 40.45
CA ILE A 215 96.70 118.47 41.27
C ILE A 215 97.66 118.63 42.45
N GLU A 216 98.08 117.54 43.09
CA GLU A 216 99.08 117.55 44.16
C GLU A 216 100.47 117.90 43.62
N ALA A 217 100.87 117.33 42.48
CA ALA A 217 102.12 117.67 41.80
C ALA A 217 102.08 119.10 41.26
N HIS A 218 100.95 119.61 40.77
CA HIS A 218 100.77 121.00 40.41
C HIS A 218 100.71 121.92 41.64
N TRP A 219 100.24 121.45 42.79
CA TRP A 219 100.27 122.20 44.05
C TRP A 219 101.69 122.27 44.62
N VAL A 220 102.43 121.17 44.62
CA VAL A 220 103.88 121.16 44.93
C VAL A 220 104.66 121.96 43.90
N ALA A 221 104.33 121.87 42.61
CA ALA A 221 104.96 122.67 41.57
C ALA A 221 104.54 124.14 41.62
N THR A 222 103.38 124.51 42.16
CA THR A 222 103.00 125.92 42.44
C THR A 222 103.47 126.40 43.81
N GLN A 223 103.92 125.53 44.72
CA GLN A 223 104.82 125.91 45.80
C GLN A 223 106.23 126.16 45.27
N ALA A 224 106.78 125.22 44.48
CA ALA A 224 108.08 125.37 43.85
C ALA A 224 108.13 126.53 42.84
N THR A 225 107.02 126.86 42.18
CA THR A 225 106.92 128.02 41.28
C THR A 225 106.29 129.27 41.92
N THR A 226 105.67 129.24 43.11
CA THR A 226 105.65 130.48 43.93
C THR A 226 107.05 130.80 44.48
N ALA A 227 107.98 129.84 44.45
CA ALA A 227 109.42 130.04 44.63
C ALA A 227 110.24 130.14 43.31
N SER A 228 109.62 130.03 42.12
CA SER A 228 110.32 129.96 40.81
C SER A 228 109.55 130.54 39.60
N LEU A 229 108.45 131.25 39.81
CA LEU A 229 107.88 132.27 38.90
C LEU A 229 108.49 133.66 39.20
N VAL A 230 109.68 133.64 39.79
CA VAL A 230 110.80 134.36 39.18
C VAL A 230 111.11 133.65 37.84
N ASP A 231 110.37 134.06 36.80
CA ASP A 231 110.54 133.80 35.35
C ASP A 231 110.08 132.45 34.71
N GLY A 232 109.25 132.55 33.64
CA GLY A 232 109.47 131.77 32.40
C GLY A 232 108.34 130.91 31.78
N SER A 233 107.54 131.47 30.86
CA SER A 233 106.71 130.76 29.84
C SER A 233 107.54 130.31 28.60
N GLY A 234 107.11 129.47 27.63
CA GLY A 234 105.84 128.77 27.31
C GLY A 234 105.78 128.34 25.81
N ASP A 235 104.68 127.68 25.35
CA ASP A 235 104.21 127.53 23.93
C ASP A 235 105.03 126.65 22.91
N GLN A 236 104.54 126.10 21.76
CA GLN A 236 103.23 126.10 21.03
C GLN A 236 103.02 124.89 20.03
N THR A 237 102.00 124.94 19.13
CA THR A 237 101.36 123.83 18.33
C THR A 237 101.55 123.83 16.78
N THR A 238 101.15 122.76 16.03
CA THR A 238 101.10 122.67 14.52
C THR A 238 100.19 121.52 13.96
N SER A 239 99.65 121.61 12.72
CA SER A 239 98.91 120.57 11.90
C SER A 239 98.84 121.00 10.39
N THR A 240 98.16 120.47 9.33
CA THR A 240 96.99 119.55 9.09
C THR A 240 96.88 119.08 7.58
N CYS A 241 95.99 118.10 7.26
CA CYS A 241 95.21 117.90 5.97
C CYS A 241 95.73 117.02 4.78
N VAL A 242 94.79 116.31 4.10
CA VAL A 242 94.66 116.07 2.61
C VAL A 242 93.34 115.33 2.28
N CYS A 243 92.74 115.54 1.09
CA CYS A 243 91.55 114.80 0.58
C CYS A 243 91.61 114.67 -0.96
N GLY A 244 91.13 113.54 -1.54
CA GLY A 244 91.09 113.40 -3.01
C GLY A 244 90.43 112.15 -3.63
N SER A 245 90.23 111.04 -2.90
CA SER A 245 89.87 109.72 -3.48
C SER A 245 88.38 109.45 -3.75
N ARG A 246 87.46 110.27 -3.24
CA ARG A 246 86.06 109.89 -2.99
C ARG A 246 85.11 109.78 -4.21
N PHE A 247 85.54 110.10 -5.42
CA PHE A 247 84.64 110.11 -6.59
C PHE A 247 84.64 108.82 -7.41
N GLU A 248 85.75 108.08 -7.43
CA GLU A 248 85.85 106.81 -8.18
C GLU A 248 85.20 105.65 -7.40
N GLU A 249 85.32 105.66 -6.05
CA GLU A 249 84.63 104.71 -5.16
C GLU A 249 83.11 104.70 -5.40
N VAL A 250 82.48 105.89 -5.40
CA VAL A 250 81.02 106.03 -5.52
C VAL A 250 80.47 105.53 -6.86
N GLN A 251 81.24 105.66 -7.95
CA GLN A 251 80.81 105.14 -9.25
C GLN A 251 80.94 103.62 -9.33
N ALA A 252 82.03 103.04 -8.77
CA ALA A 252 82.19 101.61 -8.68
C ALA A 252 81.11 100.95 -7.79
N ASP A 253 80.75 101.60 -6.67
CA ASP A 253 79.67 101.15 -5.78
C ASP A 253 78.31 101.11 -6.49
N LEU A 254 78.01 102.10 -7.34
CA LEU A 254 76.77 102.18 -8.10
C LEU A 254 76.68 101.08 -9.17
N ASP A 255 77.73 100.88 -9.96
CA ASP A 255 77.79 99.80 -10.96
C ASP A 255 77.73 98.41 -10.29
N HIS A 256 78.38 98.25 -9.12
CA HIS A 256 78.30 97.02 -8.35
C HIS A 256 76.88 96.77 -7.81
N GLN A 257 76.21 97.78 -7.26
CA GLN A 257 74.81 97.68 -6.83
C GLN A 257 73.87 97.32 -7.98
N LEU A 258 74.05 97.90 -9.18
CA LEU A 258 73.28 97.53 -10.37
C LEU A 258 73.55 96.08 -10.82
N SER A 259 74.80 95.60 -10.74
CA SER A 259 75.15 94.20 -11.00
C SER A 259 74.50 93.23 -10.00
N HIS A 260 74.42 93.62 -8.72
CA HIS A 260 73.76 92.85 -7.66
C HIS A 260 72.23 92.82 -7.83
N MET A 261 71.61 93.95 -8.17
CA MET A 261 70.16 94.02 -8.40
C MET A 261 69.73 93.25 -9.66
N THR A 262 70.53 93.26 -10.73
CA THR A 262 70.23 92.50 -11.95
C THR A 262 70.42 90.98 -11.77
N THR A 263 71.48 90.55 -11.06
CA THR A 263 71.67 89.13 -10.73
C THR A 263 70.58 88.61 -9.79
N THR A 264 70.26 89.32 -8.70
CA THR A 264 69.19 88.90 -7.78
C THR A 264 67.81 88.93 -8.41
N LEU A 265 67.52 89.81 -9.37
CA LEU A 265 66.28 89.75 -10.17
C LEU A 265 66.23 88.48 -11.04
N ALA A 266 67.31 88.14 -11.76
CA ALA A 266 67.37 86.92 -12.56
C ALA A 266 67.17 85.64 -11.70
N GLU A 267 67.75 85.60 -10.48
CA GLU A 267 67.50 84.52 -9.51
C GLU A 267 66.01 84.42 -9.10
N LYS A 268 65.31 85.57 -8.94
CA LYS A 268 63.88 85.56 -8.62
C LYS A 268 63.02 85.16 -9.81
N GLU A 269 63.39 85.54 -11.03
CA GLU A 269 62.71 85.09 -12.25
C GLU A 269 62.87 83.57 -12.44
N GLU A 270 64.08 83.03 -12.25
CA GLU A 270 64.29 81.57 -12.32
C GLU A 270 63.52 80.82 -11.22
N ALA A 271 63.48 81.36 -9.99
CA ALA A 271 62.71 80.80 -8.89
C ALA A 271 61.18 80.83 -9.14
N LEU A 272 60.66 81.91 -9.73
CA LEU A 272 59.25 82.01 -10.13
C LEU A 272 58.91 80.98 -11.21
N VAL A 273 59.76 80.83 -12.24
CA VAL A 273 59.55 79.85 -13.31
C VAL A 273 59.68 78.40 -12.81
N LYS A 274 60.45 78.14 -11.75
CA LYS A 274 60.44 76.83 -11.05
C LYS A 274 59.12 76.60 -10.30
N ALA A 275 58.70 77.55 -9.46
CA ALA A 275 57.45 77.47 -8.72
C ALA A 275 56.21 77.35 -9.65
N ASP A 276 56.25 77.95 -10.84
CA ASP A 276 55.19 77.79 -11.84
C ASP A 276 55.14 76.41 -12.49
N ARG A 277 56.29 75.75 -12.70
CA ARG A 277 56.32 74.34 -13.14
C ARG A 277 55.75 73.42 -12.08
N GLU A 278 56.24 73.52 -10.85
CA GLU A 278 55.75 72.79 -9.67
C GLU A 278 54.22 72.99 -9.50
N ARG A 279 53.73 74.22 -9.67
CA ARG A 279 52.30 74.55 -9.67
C ARG A 279 51.53 73.85 -10.78
N THR A 280 52.06 73.76 -12.00
CA THR A 280 51.40 73.03 -13.10
C THR A 280 51.42 71.52 -12.92
N GLU A 281 52.50 70.97 -12.37
CA GLU A 281 52.65 69.53 -12.07
C GLU A 281 51.64 69.10 -10.99
N LEU A 282 51.58 69.82 -9.87
CA LEU A 282 50.58 69.60 -8.81
C LEU A 282 49.13 69.73 -9.30
N VAL A 283 48.86 70.63 -10.27
CA VAL A 283 47.53 70.74 -10.89
C VAL A 283 47.20 69.54 -11.77
N GLN A 284 48.16 68.95 -12.48
CA GLN A 284 47.97 67.72 -13.24
C GLN A 284 47.73 66.52 -12.31
N GLU A 285 48.53 66.36 -11.25
CA GLU A 285 48.33 65.32 -10.23
C GLU A 285 46.94 65.42 -9.58
N LEU A 286 46.49 66.63 -9.22
CA LEU A 286 45.15 66.85 -8.65
C LEU A 286 44.02 66.53 -9.63
N LEU A 287 44.23 66.67 -10.94
CA LEU A 287 43.24 66.27 -11.95
C LEU A 287 43.22 64.75 -12.13
N GLU A 288 44.38 64.09 -12.15
CA GLU A 288 44.46 62.63 -12.17
C GLU A 288 43.81 61.99 -10.93
N VAL A 289 44.08 62.50 -9.73
CA VAL A 289 43.48 62.00 -8.49
C VAL A 289 41.96 62.18 -8.49
N LYS A 290 41.44 63.31 -9.01
CA LYS A 290 39.99 63.51 -9.18
C LYS A 290 39.39 62.53 -10.19
N HIS A 291 40.08 62.23 -11.28
CA HIS A 291 39.60 61.26 -12.26
C HIS A 291 39.53 59.84 -11.67
N LYS A 292 40.61 59.39 -11.03
CA LYS A 292 40.71 58.08 -10.36
C LYS A 292 39.69 57.93 -9.22
N LEU A 293 39.40 59.02 -8.49
CA LEU A 293 38.34 59.05 -7.48
C LEU A 293 36.95 58.85 -8.12
N GLY A 294 36.63 59.57 -9.20
CA GLY A 294 35.36 59.43 -9.91
C GLY A 294 35.16 58.02 -10.50
N GLU A 295 36.20 57.41 -11.05
CA GLU A 295 36.17 56.01 -11.49
C GLU A 295 35.89 55.06 -10.32
N SER A 296 36.56 55.27 -9.18
CA SER A 296 36.32 54.49 -7.96
C SER A 296 34.91 54.68 -7.38
N GLU A 297 34.31 55.87 -7.51
CA GLU A 297 32.93 56.12 -7.09
C GLU A 297 31.91 55.40 -7.98
N VAL A 298 32.11 55.42 -9.30
CA VAL A 298 31.27 54.67 -10.26
C VAL A 298 31.39 53.16 -10.00
N LEU A 299 32.60 52.64 -9.77
CA LEU A 299 32.81 51.23 -9.42
C LEU A 299 32.18 50.86 -8.06
N ARG A 300 32.22 51.75 -7.07
CA ARG A 300 31.54 51.55 -5.78
C ARG A 300 30.02 51.44 -5.99
N LEU A 301 29.41 52.38 -6.72
CA LEU A 301 27.96 52.34 -7.00
C LEU A 301 27.57 51.06 -7.77
N GLN A 302 28.36 50.63 -8.76
CA GLN A 302 28.13 49.37 -9.47
C GLN A 302 28.27 48.12 -8.58
N THR A 303 29.10 48.15 -7.53
CA THR A 303 29.18 47.03 -6.57
C THR A 303 28.05 47.08 -5.55
N GLU A 304 27.60 48.26 -5.15
CA GLU A 304 26.43 48.45 -4.27
C GLU A 304 25.13 47.98 -4.94
N ASP A 305 24.89 48.33 -6.21
CA ASP A 305 23.76 47.80 -6.99
C ASP A 305 23.80 46.25 -7.09
N ARG A 306 24.97 45.66 -7.33
CA ARG A 306 25.13 44.19 -7.40
C ARG A 306 24.86 43.53 -6.06
N LEU A 307 25.34 44.11 -4.96
CA LEU A 307 25.07 43.64 -3.60
C LEU A 307 23.59 43.76 -3.26
N GLN A 308 22.94 44.89 -3.58
CA GLN A 308 21.51 45.09 -3.33
C GLN A 308 20.64 44.10 -4.12
N ASN A 309 20.99 43.82 -5.38
CA ASN A 309 20.34 42.76 -6.17
C ASN A 309 20.56 41.36 -5.56
N SER A 310 21.79 41.05 -5.11
CA SER A 310 22.09 39.78 -4.43
C SER A 310 21.28 39.60 -3.14
N VAL A 311 21.16 40.65 -2.33
CA VAL A 311 20.35 40.65 -1.09
C VAL A 311 18.85 40.49 -1.40
N GLN A 312 18.34 41.09 -2.48
CA GLN A 312 16.96 40.85 -2.93
C GLN A 312 16.75 39.39 -3.34
N CYS A 313 17.70 38.78 -4.06
CA CYS A 313 17.64 37.36 -4.41
C CYS A 313 17.70 36.44 -3.17
N GLU A 314 18.61 36.70 -2.22
CA GLU A 314 18.65 35.96 -0.95
C GLU A 314 17.33 36.07 -0.18
N ASN A 315 16.73 37.25 -0.11
CA ASN A 315 15.47 37.43 0.62
C ASN A 315 14.29 36.72 -0.06
N ARG A 316 14.27 36.61 -1.39
CA ARG A 316 13.30 35.76 -2.10
C ARG A 316 13.51 34.28 -1.80
N LEU A 317 14.75 33.80 -1.90
CA LEU A 317 15.10 32.40 -1.59
C LEU A 317 14.81 32.03 -0.12
N ARG A 318 15.01 32.96 0.83
CA ARG A 318 14.61 32.78 2.24
C ARG A 318 13.09 32.67 2.41
N ALA A 319 12.31 33.46 1.68
CA ALA A 319 10.85 33.39 1.72
C ALA A 319 10.30 32.11 1.06
N GLU A 320 10.93 31.63 -0.01
CA GLU A 320 10.62 30.34 -0.64
C GLU A 320 10.99 29.16 0.28
N LEU A 321 12.17 29.22 0.91
CA LEU A 321 12.61 28.23 1.91
C LEU A 321 11.66 28.19 3.12
N GLY A 322 11.15 29.33 3.57
CA GLY A 322 10.16 29.43 4.66
C GLY A 322 8.87 28.67 4.33
N LYS A 323 8.30 28.89 3.14
CA LYS A 323 7.11 28.16 2.67
C LYS A 323 7.35 26.65 2.61
N VAL A 324 8.47 26.23 2.04
CA VAL A 324 8.83 24.80 1.98
C VAL A 324 9.00 24.19 3.38
N GLN A 325 9.44 24.96 4.38
CA GLN A 325 9.48 24.51 5.78
C GLN A 325 8.09 24.43 6.42
N GLU A 326 7.18 25.35 6.10
CA GLU A 326 5.77 25.31 6.52
C GLU A 326 5.04 24.11 5.91
N ASP A 327 5.18 23.89 4.59
CA ASP A 327 4.62 22.73 3.86
C ASP A 327 5.15 21.39 4.44
N LEU A 328 6.46 21.30 4.70
CA LEU A 328 7.07 20.13 5.34
C LEU A 328 6.60 19.92 6.79
N HIS A 329 6.23 20.98 7.51
CA HIS A 329 5.64 20.85 8.84
C HIS A 329 4.19 20.36 8.77
N ALA A 330 3.39 20.86 7.81
CA ALA A 330 2.03 20.40 7.56
C ALA A 330 2.01 18.90 7.21
N LEU A 331 2.81 18.48 6.22
CA LEU A 331 2.91 17.07 5.79
C LEU A 331 3.39 16.14 6.92
N ARG A 332 4.28 16.61 7.82
CA ARG A 332 4.68 15.84 9.02
C ARG A 332 3.56 15.72 10.06
N SER A 333 2.72 16.74 10.20
CA SER A 333 1.53 16.68 11.06
C SER A 333 0.51 15.67 10.51
N GLU A 334 0.24 15.70 9.21
CA GLU A 334 -0.63 14.73 8.52
C GLU A 334 -0.07 13.29 8.61
N GLN A 335 1.25 13.13 8.47
CA GLN A 335 1.93 11.84 8.67
C GLN A 335 1.76 11.33 10.12
N ALA A 336 1.89 12.19 11.12
CA ALA A 336 1.69 11.80 12.52
C ALA A 336 0.23 11.41 12.81
N GLN A 337 -0.74 12.15 12.26
CA GLN A 337 -2.17 11.86 12.41
C GLN A 337 -2.55 10.53 11.73
N THR A 338 -2.09 10.30 10.50
CA THR A 338 -2.37 9.06 9.76
C THR A 338 -1.70 7.83 10.40
N LEU A 339 -0.48 7.97 10.95
CA LEU A 339 0.16 6.91 11.74
C LEU A 339 -0.61 6.62 13.04
N SER A 340 -1.13 7.65 13.72
CA SER A 340 -1.96 7.45 14.92
C SER A 340 -3.29 6.76 14.61
N ALA A 341 -3.93 7.07 13.48
CA ALA A 341 -5.14 6.40 13.02
C ALA A 341 -4.87 4.94 12.62
N LEU A 342 -3.72 4.67 11.97
CA LEU A 342 -3.28 3.32 11.63
C LEU A 342 -3.00 2.48 12.88
N ALA A 343 -2.42 3.08 13.94
CA ALA A 343 -2.20 2.41 15.21
C ALA A 343 -3.52 1.99 15.86
N ALA A 344 -4.47 2.93 16.00
CA ALA A 344 -5.80 2.65 16.55
C ALA A 344 -6.54 1.55 15.77
N ALA A 345 -6.56 1.61 14.43
CA ALA A 345 -7.19 0.58 13.59
C ALA A 345 -6.54 -0.82 13.72
N ASN A 346 -5.23 -0.89 13.99
CA ASN A 346 -4.55 -2.16 14.27
C ASN A 346 -4.88 -2.69 15.67
N GLU A 347 -5.08 -1.81 16.65
CA GLU A 347 -5.46 -2.19 18.03
C GLU A 347 -6.92 -2.67 18.08
N GLU A 348 -7.85 -1.98 17.40
CA GLU A 348 -9.22 -2.44 17.17
C GLU A 348 -9.24 -3.82 16.48
N LYS A 349 -8.44 -3.99 15.42
CA LYS A 349 -8.28 -5.28 14.74
C LYS A 349 -7.76 -6.37 15.68
N ALA A 350 -6.81 -6.08 16.56
CA ALA A 350 -6.29 -7.04 17.53
C ALA A 350 -7.38 -7.48 18.53
N VAL A 351 -8.22 -6.56 19.02
CA VAL A 351 -9.37 -6.87 19.88
C VAL A 351 -10.42 -7.72 19.15
N VAL A 352 -10.69 -7.44 17.87
CA VAL A 352 -11.57 -8.28 17.03
C VAL A 352 -10.97 -9.67 16.82
N GLN A 353 -9.68 -9.79 16.55
CA GLN A 353 -9.02 -11.11 16.40
C GLN A 353 -9.00 -11.90 17.72
N ALA A 354 -8.82 -11.24 18.87
CA ALA A 354 -8.88 -11.88 20.18
C ALA A 354 -10.29 -12.45 20.47
N SER A 355 -11.34 -11.64 20.27
CA SER A 355 -12.73 -12.07 20.49
C SER A 355 -13.20 -13.15 19.51
N VAL A 356 -12.75 -13.13 18.24
CA VAL A 356 -12.97 -14.23 17.29
C VAL A 356 -12.25 -15.52 17.72
N SER A 357 -11.04 -15.41 18.27
CA SER A 357 -10.29 -16.56 18.82
C SER A 357 -10.98 -17.15 20.05
N GLU A 358 -11.49 -16.31 20.96
CA GLU A 358 -12.25 -16.72 22.13
C GLU A 358 -13.57 -17.42 21.74
N LEU A 359 -14.33 -16.85 20.80
CA LEU A 359 -15.54 -17.49 20.25
C LEU A 359 -15.21 -18.84 19.59
N SER A 360 -14.11 -18.94 18.86
CA SER A 360 -13.65 -20.20 18.25
C SER A 360 -13.29 -21.25 19.30
N ALA A 361 -12.59 -20.88 20.36
CA ALA A 361 -12.27 -21.76 21.49
C ALA A 361 -13.54 -22.22 22.22
N ASN A 362 -14.52 -21.31 22.42
CA ASN A 362 -15.80 -21.64 23.02
C ASN A 362 -16.63 -22.60 22.15
N ILE A 363 -16.61 -22.47 20.82
CA ILE A 363 -17.25 -23.41 19.89
C ILE A 363 -16.61 -24.80 19.99
N VAL A 364 -15.27 -24.89 19.99
CA VAL A 364 -14.55 -26.17 20.16
C VAL A 364 -14.83 -26.80 21.53
N GLY A 365 -14.94 -25.99 22.59
CA GLY A 365 -15.36 -26.44 23.93
C GLY A 365 -16.80 -26.96 23.96
N LEU A 366 -17.73 -26.29 23.27
CA LEU A 366 -19.10 -26.77 23.10
C LEU A 366 -19.16 -28.08 22.32
N GLU A 367 -18.42 -28.22 21.22
CA GLU A 367 -18.32 -29.49 20.49
C GLU A 367 -17.78 -30.63 21.36
N ALA A 368 -16.75 -30.38 22.17
CA ALA A 368 -16.20 -31.36 23.10
C ALA A 368 -17.26 -31.77 24.15
N ASN A 369 -17.98 -30.80 24.72
CA ASN A 369 -19.08 -31.05 25.65
C ASN A 369 -20.24 -31.82 25.01
N PHE A 370 -20.61 -31.55 23.76
CA PHE A 370 -21.62 -32.33 23.03
C PHE A 370 -21.14 -33.76 22.75
N LYS A 371 -19.86 -33.97 22.39
CA LYS A 371 -19.27 -35.31 22.21
C LYS A 371 -19.27 -36.10 23.52
N VAL A 372 -18.99 -35.46 24.66
CA VAL A 372 -19.08 -36.07 26.00
C VAL A 372 -20.54 -36.35 26.39
N MET A 373 -21.48 -35.43 26.15
CA MET A 373 -22.90 -35.64 26.45
C MET A 373 -23.49 -36.77 25.61
N HIS A 374 -23.09 -36.88 24.34
CA HIS A 374 -23.49 -37.97 23.45
C HIS A 374 -22.93 -39.33 23.89
N SER A 375 -21.65 -39.41 24.29
CA SER A 375 -21.09 -40.66 24.83
C SER A 375 -21.67 -41.04 26.19
N GLN A 376 -22.03 -40.07 27.03
CA GLN A 376 -22.80 -40.31 28.26
C GLN A 376 -24.22 -40.80 27.98
N LEU A 377 -24.90 -40.27 26.95
CA LEU A 377 -26.22 -40.76 26.51
C LEU A 377 -26.14 -42.21 26.01
N LEU A 378 -25.14 -42.55 25.19
CA LEU A 378 -24.90 -43.93 24.73
C LEU A 378 -24.55 -44.87 25.88
N ALA A 379 -23.72 -44.43 26.83
CA ALA A 379 -23.44 -45.20 28.05
C ALA A 379 -24.68 -45.38 28.93
N LYS A 380 -25.62 -44.41 28.90
CA LYS A 380 -26.89 -44.50 29.62
C LYS A 380 -27.93 -45.38 28.92
N SER A 381 -28.02 -45.36 27.59
CA SER A 381 -28.87 -46.32 26.86
C SER A 381 -28.37 -47.75 27.04
N ALA A 382 -27.06 -47.98 26.96
CA ALA A 382 -26.46 -49.29 27.25
C ALA A 382 -26.71 -49.74 28.71
N GLN A 383 -26.69 -48.81 29.68
CA GLN A 383 -27.09 -49.12 31.06
C GLN A 383 -28.58 -49.44 31.21
N VAL A 384 -29.47 -48.83 30.41
CA VAL A 384 -30.90 -49.18 30.39
C VAL A 384 -31.10 -50.55 29.76
N GLU A 385 -30.51 -50.83 28.59
CA GLU A 385 -30.56 -52.16 27.95
C GLU A 385 -30.00 -53.27 28.84
N GLU A 386 -28.99 -52.99 29.65
CA GLU A 386 -28.44 -53.97 30.60
C GLU A 386 -29.33 -54.13 31.84
N LEU A 387 -29.94 -53.04 32.33
CA LEU A 387 -30.96 -53.13 33.38
C LEU A 387 -32.23 -53.84 32.91
N GLU A 388 -32.60 -53.74 31.63
CA GLU A 388 -33.71 -54.51 31.04
C GLU A 388 -33.37 -56.00 30.93
N LYS A 389 -32.15 -56.36 30.51
CA LYS A 389 -31.67 -57.75 30.57
C LYS A 389 -31.65 -58.29 32.00
N VAL A 390 -31.12 -57.52 32.95
CA VAL A 390 -31.08 -57.89 34.37
C VAL A 390 -32.50 -58.00 34.94
N LEU A 391 -33.42 -57.11 34.59
CA LEU A 391 -34.83 -57.19 34.98
C LEU A 391 -35.43 -58.51 34.47
N HIS A 392 -35.24 -58.84 33.19
CA HIS A 392 -35.78 -60.06 32.61
C HIS A 392 -35.17 -61.34 33.23
N ILE A 393 -33.85 -61.32 33.51
CA ILE A 393 -33.18 -62.39 34.28
C ILE A 393 -33.74 -62.44 35.71
N HIS A 394 -34.09 -61.30 36.31
CA HIS A 394 -34.71 -61.26 37.64
C HIS A 394 -36.18 -61.70 37.64
N GLU A 395 -36.92 -61.52 36.56
CA GLU A 395 -38.28 -62.07 36.36
C GLU A 395 -38.23 -63.60 36.25
N GLN A 396 -37.34 -64.11 35.38
CA GLN A 396 -37.05 -65.55 35.28
C GLN A 396 -36.59 -66.11 36.63
N SER A 397 -35.63 -65.45 37.27
CA SER A 397 -35.12 -65.83 38.59
C SER A 397 -36.19 -65.66 39.69
N CYS A 398 -37.18 -64.78 39.57
CA CYS A 398 -38.32 -64.72 40.49
C CYS A 398 -39.31 -65.86 40.26
N ALA A 399 -39.49 -66.33 39.04
CA ALA A 399 -40.23 -67.57 38.76
C ALA A 399 -39.48 -68.79 39.33
N ASP A 400 -38.16 -68.86 39.13
CA ASP A 400 -37.31 -69.91 39.68
C ASP A 400 -37.17 -69.83 41.20
N ILE A 401 -37.20 -68.64 41.80
CA ILE A 401 -37.25 -68.47 43.26
C ILE A 401 -38.68 -68.72 43.78
N GLN A 402 -39.74 -68.62 42.97
CA GLN A 402 -41.06 -69.15 43.34
C GLN A 402 -41.12 -70.68 43.29
N THR A 403 -40.42 -71.34 42.36
CA THR A 403 -40.32 -72.81 42.35
C THR A 403 -39.36 -73.31 43.43
N GLN A 404 -38.20 -72.66 43.62
CA GLN A 404 -37.25 -72.99 44.68
C GLN A 404 -37.77 -72.61 46.07
N ARG A 405 -38.54 -71.53 46.27
CA ARG A 405 -39.12 -71.23 47.60
C ARG A 405 -40.13 -72.30 48.04
N LYS A 406 -40.80 -72.98 47.11
CA LYS A 406 -41.58 -74.19 47.44
C LYS A 406 -40.70 -75.33 47.99
N ALA A 407 -39.43 -75.42 47.57
CA ALA A 407 -38.46 -76.44 48.00
C ALA A 407 -37.46 -75.97 49.09
N VAL A 408 -37.31 -74.67 49.33
CA VAL A 408 -36.40 -74.06 50.32
C VAL A 408 -37.13 -73.61 51.58
N GLN A 409 -38.47 -73.55 51.52
CA GLN A 409 -39.31 -73.77 52.71
C GLN A 409 -39.12 -75.19 53.30
N GLU A 410 -38.16 -75.95 52.73
CA GLU A 410 -37.56 -77.20 53.16
C GLU A 410 -35.97 -77.11 53.51
N SER A 411 -35.14 -75.95 53.52
CA SER A 411 -33.56 -75.80 53.69
C SER A 411 -32.70 -74.57 54.41
N ALA A 412 -31.46 -74.01 54.00
CA ALA A 412 -30.26 -73.39 54.84
C ALA A 412 -29.33 -72.04 54.51
N ASP A 413 -28.00 -71.82 54.96
CA ASP A 413 -27.19 -70.50 55.36
C ASP A 413 -25.55 -70.24 55.17
N GLY A 414 -24.82 -69.06 55.51
CA GLY A 414 -23.27 -68.71 55.43
C GLY A 414 -22.52 -67.30 55.91
N THR A 415 -21.13 -67.09 56.00
CA THR A 415 -20.24 -65.87 56.56
C THR A 415 -18.65 -65.73 56.13
N PHE A 416 -17.54 -64.90 56.44
CA PHE A 416 -16.91 -63.53 56.95
C PHE A 416 -15.25 -63.48 56.98
N LEU A 417 -14.21 -62.55 57.29
CA LEU A 417 -13.63 -61.08 57.35
C LEU A 417 -12.07 -60.97 57.90
N LEU A 418 -11.04 -59.98 58.04
CA LEU A 418 -10.33 -58.68 57.49
C LEU A 418 -8.88 -58.18 58.15
N GLU A 419 -8.12 -57.06 57.72
CA GLU A 419 -7.07 -56.07 58.39
C GLU A 419 -5.46 -55.74 58.03
N PRO A 420 -4.75 -54.54 58.36
CA PRO A 420 -3.38 -53.94 57.84
C PRO A 420 -2.27 -53.07 58.72
N VAL A 421 -1.07 -52.48 58.23
CA VAL A 421 0.08 -51.65 58.99
C VAL A 421 1.27 -50.79 58.23
N LEU A 422 2.12 -49.79 58.79
CA LEU A 422 3.25 -48.88 58.14
C LEU A 422 4.47 -48.08 58.98
N PRO A 423 5.62 -47.44 58.42
CA PRO A 423 6.91 -46.80 59.08
C PRO A 423 7.71 -45.42 58.56
N LYS A 424 8.86 -44.81 59.14
CA LYS A 424 9.73 -43.51 58.77
C LYS A 424 11.23 -43.16 59.41
N ALA A 425 12.11 -42.09 59.01
CA ALA A 425 13.55 -41.65 59.55
C ALA A 425 14.32 -40.20 59.18
N LYS A 426 15.55 -39.72 59.73
CA LYS A 426 16.51 -38.46 59.45
C LYS A 426 17.95 -38.29 60.24
N LEU A 427 19.01 -37.34 60.35
CA LEU A 427 19.79 -36.02 59.87
C LEU A 427 21.29 -35.75 60.58
N ASP A 428 22.30 -34.75 60.68
CA ASP A 428 22.92 -33.34 60.22
C ASP A 428 24.43 -32.85 60.79
N SER A 429 25.20 -31.68 60.46
CA SER A 429 26.34 -30.81 61.20
C SER A 429 27.73 -30.07 60.60
N PRO A 430 28.45 -28.95 61.17
CA PRO A 430 29.73 -28.12 60.68
C PRO A 430 30.84 -27.24 61.61
N GLY A 431 31.99 -26.53 61.15
CA GLY A 431 33.00 -25.46 61.82
C GLY A 431 34.52 -25.11 61.19
N ASP A 432 35.64 -24.26 61.49
CA ASP A 432 36.28 -22.93 62.12
C ASP A 432 37.91 -22.66 61.79
N HIS A 433 39.00 -21.76 62.07
CA HIS A 433 39.64 -20.44 62.73
C HIS A 433 41.19 -20.01 62.23
N GLY A 434 42.25 -19.05 62.51
CA GLY A 434 42.85 -17.80 63.29
C GLY A 434 44.45 -17.28 63.09
N VAL A 435 45.11 -16.08 63.56
CA VAL A 435 46.58 -15.45 63.25
C VAL A 435 47.39 -14.25 64.11
N MET A 436 48.79 -13.90 64.06
CA MET A 436 49.62 -12.60 64.59
C MET A 436 51.29 -12.34 64.53
N ALA A 437 52.04 -11.12 64.76
CA ALA A 437 53.61 -10.78 64.85
C ALA A 437 54.34 -9.30 65.27
N LEU A 438 55.73 -9.02 65.55
CA LEU A 438 56.58 -7.64 65.77
C LEU A 438 58.22 -7.46 66.12
N GLY A 439 59.01 -6.24 66.18
CA GLY A 439 60.50 -5.91 66.72
C GLY A 439 61.47 -4.54 66.46
N THR A 440 62.66 -4.12 67.16
CA THR A 440 63.62 -2.79 67.07
C THR A 440 65.18 -2.56 67.69
N PRO A 441 66.08 -1.43 67.50
CA PRO A 441 67.62 -1.15 67.88
C PRO A 441 68.41 0.33 68.20
N GLN A 442 69.79 0.55 68.59
CA GLN A 442 70.71 1.86 68.85
C GLN A 442 72.38 1.87 69.14
N LEU A 443 73.29 2.92 68.83
CA LEU A 443 74.67 3.65 69.32
C LEU A 443 76.24 3.23 69.72
N ILE A 444 77.37 4.10 69.50
CA ILE A 444 78.76 4.50 70.24
C ILE A 444 80.38 4.19 69.89
N THR A 445 81.46 5.13 69.93
CA THR A 445 83.09 5.03 69.84
C THR A 445 84.18 6.30 69.99
N THR A 446 85.59 6.26 70.27
CA THR A 446 86.77 7.37 70.36
C THR A 446 88.42 7.08 70.46
N CYS A 447 89.52 7.98 70.24
CA CYS A 447 91.10 7.90 70.57
C CYS A 447 92.29 9.02 70.17
N GLU A 448 93.56 9.24 70.80
CA GLU A 448 94.70 10.35 70.61
C GLU A 448 96.35 10.18 70.93
N GLU A 449 97.40 11.13 70.69
CA GLU A 449 98.99 11.08 70.98
C GLU A 449 100.08 12.39 70.97
N THR A 450 101.51 12.38 71.17
CA THR A 450 102.59 13.57 71.37
C THR A 450 104.26 13.48 71.24
N VAL A 451 105.21 14.55 71.31
CA VAL A 451 106.80 14.57 71.14
C VAL A 451 107.86 15.75 71.68
N GLN A 452 109.27 15.83 71.45
CA GLN A 452 110.46 16.79 71.96
C GLN A 452 111.87 16.95 71.10
N SER A 453 113.15 17.56 71.27
CA SER A 453 114.10 18.62 71.99
C SER A 453 115.71 18.58 71.55
N LYS A 454 116.96 19.25 71.79
CA LYS A 454 117.89 20.37 72.46
C LYS A 454 119.29 20.66 71.64
N GLY A 455 120.52 21.37 71.82
CA GLY A 455 121.47 22.28 72.70
C GLY A 455 123.02 22.48 72.11
N GLU A 456 124.23 23.15 72.42
CA GLU A 456 125.03 24.20 73.29
C GLU A 456 126.61 24.57 72.86
N ALA A 457 127.43 25.65 73.28
CA ALA A 457 128.96 25.99 72.95
C ALA A 457 129.86 27.19 73.66
N THR A 458 131.27 27.39 73.54
CA THR A 458 132.23 28.56 74.05
C THR A 458 133.85 28.67 73.71
N GLU A 459 134.69 29.80 73.91
CA GLU A 459 136.23 30.05 73.65
C GLU A 459 137.16 31.23 74.36
N ASP A 460 138.55 31.44 74.15
CA ASP A 460 139.58 32.56 74.64
C ASP A 460 141.17 32.50 74.17
N LYS A 461 142.36 33.26 74.36
CA LYS A 461 143.06 34.60 74.85
C LYS A 461 144.65 34.86 74.49
N VAL A 462 145.41 36.02 74.77
CA VAL A 462 146.87 36.44 74.31
C VAL A 462 147.83 37.47 75.17
N THR A 463 149.21 37.73 74.98
CA THR A 463 150.20 38.75 75.68
C THR A 463 151.73 39.05 75.14
N VAL A 464 152.56 40.13 75.51
CA VAL A 464 154.02 40.53 75.02
C VAL A 464 155.00 41.57 75.85
N LYS A 465 156.36 41.84 75.55
CA LYS A 465 157.45 42.86 76.13
C LYS A 465 158.92 42.92 75.41
N SER A 466 160.11 43.66 75.58
CA SER A 466 160.86 44.83 76.33
C SER A 466 162.34 45.31 75.78
N GLN A 467 163.22 46.27 76.36
CA GLN A 467 164.51 46.94 75.75
C GLN A 467 165.69 47.66 76.67
N LYS A 468 166.93 48.17 76.19
CA LYS A 468 168.08 48.98 76.92
C LYS A 468 169.23 49.86 76.14
N TYR A 469 170.30 50.55 76.75
CA TYR A 469 171.30 51.63 76.18
C TYR A 469 172.83 51.91 76.76
N SER A 470 173.72 52.92 76.33
CA SER A 470 175.26 53.17 76.58
C SER A 470 176.02 54.63 76.78
N LEU A 471 177.33 54.97 76.35
CA LEU A 471 178.39 55.97 76.97
C LEU A 471 179.65 56.68 76.15
N GLY A 472 180.47 57.72 76.64
CA GLY A 472 181.80 58.34 76.05
C GLY A 472 182.63 59.61 76.70
N VAL A 473 183.96 60.02 76.43
CA VAL A 473 184.66 61.27 77.03
C VAL A 473 185.70 62.25 76.29
N LEU A 474 186.68 62.99 76.91
CA LEU A 474 187.14 64.37 76.51
C LEU A 474 187.63 64.64 75.06
N ALA A 475 188.66 63.96 74.55
CA ALA A 475 189.08 64.12 73.14
C ALA A 475 188.08 63.48 72.15
N ARG A 476 187.09 62.72 72.66
CA ARG A 476 185.86 62.40 71.93
C ARG A 476 184.89 63.57 72.00
N LYS A 477 184.58 64.16 73.16
CA LYS A 477 183.63 65.28 73.34
C LYS A 477 183.77 66.39 72.28
N LEU A 478 184.97 66.80 71.91
CA LEU A 478 185.20 67.86 70.90
C LEU A 478 185.06 67.39 69.44
N ARG A 479 185.22 66.08 69.17
CA ARG A 479 184.79 65.44 67.90
C ARG A 479 183.29 65.18 67.89
N GLU A 480 182.75 64.71 69.02
CA GLU A 480 181.33 64.48 69.26
C GLU A 480 180.52 65.76 69.08
N THR A 481 180.94 66.94 69.55
CA THR A 481 180.18 68.18 69.32
C THR A 481 180.11 68.52 67.83
N ARG A 482 181.21 68.39 67.08
CA ARG A 482 181.21 68.57 65.62
C ARG A 482 180.41 67.48 64.87
N GLN A 483 180.38 66.24 65.37
CA GLN A 483 179.53 65.18 64.80
C GLN A 483 178.06 65.39 65.15
N LYS A 484 177.72 65.78 66.39
CA LYS A 484 176.37 66.09 66.86
C LYS A 484 175.76 67.26 66.09
N LEU A 485 176.53 68.31 65.78
CA LEU A 485 176.07 69.39 64.91
C LEU A 485 175.69 68.85 63.52
N LYS A 486 176.55 68.04 62.89
CA LYS A 486 176.28 67.38 61.59
C LYS A 486 175.24 66.26 61.64
N CYS A 487 174.80 65.84 62.83
CA CYS A 487 173.64 64.96 63.01
C CYS A 487 172.37 65.82 63.09
N ALA A 488 172.34 66.83 63.96
CA ALA A 488 171.24 67.79 64.08
C ALA A 488 170.91 68.50 62.75
N GLU A 489 171.91 68.86 61.94
CA GLU A 489 171.72 69.41 60.60
C GLU A 489 170.97 68.43 59.67
N ARG A 490 171.31 67.14 59.71
CA ARG A 490 170.61 66.10 58.91
C ARG A 490 169.23 65.77 59.48
N GLU A 491 169.09 65.77 60.80
CA GLU A 491 167.82 65.54 61.48
C GLU A 491 166.83 66.66 61.11
N LEU A 492 167.25 67.93 61.13
CA LEU A 492 166.42 69.06 60.67
C LEU A 492 166.04 68.97 59.19
N GLU A 493 166.96 68.53 58.32
CA GLU A 493 166.65 68.35 56.89
C GLU A 493 165.71 67.16 56.66
N GLN A 494 165.84 66.09 57.46
CA GLN A 494 164.88 64.98 57.50
C GLN A 494 163.50 65.41 58.01
N TYR A 495 163.42 66.28 59.03
CA TYR A 495 162.15 66.86 59.48
C TYR A 495 161.50 67.74 58.40
N ARG A 496 162.28 68.51 57.62
CA ARG A 496 161.75 69.28 56.48
C ARG A 496 161.18 68.38 55.40
N LEU A 497 161.94 67.38 54.96
CA LEU A 497 161.48 66.41 53.96
C LEU A 497 160.23 65.64 54.46
N GLY A 498 160.24 65.23 55.73
CA GLY A 498 159.11 64.60 56.41
C GLY A 498 157.85 65.47 56.42
N ASN A 499 157.96 66.75 56.77
CA ASN A 499 156.83 67.69 56.71
C ASN A 499 156.32 67.87 55.28
N THR A 500 157.18 68.02 54.28
CA THR A 500 156.73 68.15 52.88
C THR A 500 156.04 66.88 52.36
N ALA A 501 156.48 65.70 52.80
CA ALA A 501 155.80 64.44 52.48
C ALA A 501 154.45 64.31 53.22
N MET A 502 154.37 64.77 54.48
CA MET A 502 153.13 64.81 55.25
C MET A 502 152.11 65.76 54.62
N GLU A 503 152.50 66.97 54.20
CA GLU A 503 151.63 67.91 53.48
C GLU A 503 151.12 67.32 52.14
N GLN A 504 151.99 66.67 51.38
CA GLN A 504 151.60 65.98 50.15
C GLN A 504 150.61 64.83 50.44
N SER A 505 150.83 64.05 51.50
CA SER A 505 149.90 63.01 51.93
C SER A 505 148.56 63.59 52.40
N HIS A 506 148.53 64.75 53.06
CA HIS A 506 147.29 65.42 53.44
C HIS A 506 146.50 65.90 52.23
N ARG A 507 147.14 66.59 51.27
CA ARG A 507 146.46 67.03 50.03
C ARG A 507 145.97 65.84 49.19
N ALA A 508 146.71 64.73 49.15
CA ALA A 508 146.27 63.49 48.52
C ALA A 508 145.06 62.88 49.25
N ASN A 509 145.06 62.86 50.59
CA ASN A 509 143.93 62.37 51.38
C ASN A 509 142.69 63.26 51.22
N GLU A 510 142.84 64.59 51.21
CA GLU A 510 141.76 65.56 50.96
C GLU A 510 141.13 65.32 49.57
N ALA A 511 141.95 65.22 48.52
CA ALA A 511 141.51 64.90 47.16
C ALA A 511 140.78 63.54 47.10
N ASN A 512 141.31 62.51 47.77
CA ASN A 512 140.67 61.20 47.88
C ASN A 512 139.32 61.28 48.60
N THR A 513 139.20 62.06 49.70
CA THR A 513 137.91 62.23 50.39
C THR A 513 136.88 62.98 49.55
N ALA A 514 137.29 63.98 48.76
CA ALA A 514 136.41 64.68 47.83
C ALA A 514 135.92 63.76 46.70
N GLU A 515 136.79 62.90 46.15
CA GLU A 515 136.39 61.94 45.12
C GLU A 515 135.52 60.81 45.68
N ILE A 516 135.76 60.35 46.92
CA ILE A 516 134.86 59.41 47.62
C ILE A 516 133.47 60.03 47.82
N GLN A 517 133.38 61.30 48.24
CA GLN A 517 132.10 62.01 48.37
C GLN A 517 131.40 62.17 47.01
N ARG A 518 132.14 62.49 45.94
CA ARG A 518 131.62 62.55 44.57
C ARG A 518 131.07 61.19 44.11
N LEU A 519 131.78 60.10 44.38
CA LEU A 519 131.37 58.74 44.02
C LEU A 519 130.15 58.27 44.82
N LEU A 520 130.03 58.65 46.11
CA LEU A 520 128.83 58.40 46.91
C LEU A 520 127.60 59.11 46.34
N LEU A 521 127.71 60.41 46.04
CA LEU A 521 126.61 61.18 45.43
C LEU A 521 126.19 60.65 44.04
N LEU A 522 127.13 60.11 43.27
CA LEU A 522 126.83 59.41 42.02
C LEU A 522 126.13 58.07 42.27
N LEU A 523 126.58 57.29 43.27
CA LEU A 523 125.97 56.01 43.63
C LEU A 523 124.54 56.18 44.16
N GLU A 524 124.28 57.17 45.02
CA GLU A 524 122.94 57.55 45.47
C GLU A 524 122.03 57.96 44.28
N LYS A 525 122.57 58.73 43.34
CA LYS A 525 121.84 59.15 42.13
C LYS A 525 121.48 57.98 41.21
N GLU A 526 122.40 57.04 41.00
CA GLU A 526 122.09 55.84 40.21
C GLU A 526 121.20 54.84 40.98
N GLN A 527 121.27 54.78 42.32
CA GLN A 527 120.30 54.05 43.14
C GLN A 527 118.89 54.61 42.99
N GLY A 528 118.69 55.93 43.16
CA GLY A 528 117.38 56.57 43.00
C GLY A 528 116.80 56.42 41.59
N LYS A 529 117.66 56.44 40.55
CA LYS A 529 117.26 56.06 39.18
C LYS A 529 116.80 54.61 39.10
N MET A 530 117.57 53.66 39.64
CA MET A 530 117.24 52.23 39.61
C MET A 530 115.95 51.93 40.38
N GLU A 531 115.66 52.66 41.46
CA GLU A 531 114.40 52.57 42.18
C GLU A 531 113.23 53.15 41.36
N GLY A 532 113.40 54.31 40.72
CA GLY A 532 112.42 54.86 39.77
C GLY A 532 112.15 53.92 38.60
N CYS A 533 113.19 53.30 38.02
CA CYS A 533 113.04 52.29 36.97
C CYS A 533 112.33 51.02 37.47
N ARG A 534 112.59 50.56 38.70
CA ARG A 534 111.86 49.44 39.32
C ARG A 534 110.40 49.77 39.57
N GLN A 535 110.08 50.98 40.03
CA GLN A 535 108.71 51.44 40.23
C GLN A 535 107.96 51.52 38.89
N ALA A 536 108.57 52.11 37.86
CA ALA A 536 108.00 52.14 36.51
C ALA A 536 107.82 50.73 35.91
N GLN A 537 108.80 49.84 36.09
CA GLN A 537 108.69 48.43 35.65
C GLN A 537 107.57 47.68 36.39
N TRP A 538 107.38 47.94 37.68
CA TRP A 538 106.30 47.35 38.47
C TRP A 538 104.92 47.88 38.04
N GLN A 539 104.79 49.20 37.82
CA GLN A 539 103.55 49.81 37.30
C GLN A 539 103.19 49.30 35.90
N LEU A 540 104.17 49.19 35.00
CA LEU A 540 103.96 48.60 33.67
C LEU A 540 103.58 47.12 33.77
N GLY A 541 104.18 46.36 34.69
CA GLY A 541 103.82 44.97 34.96
C GLY A 541 102.38 44.82 35.50
N HIS A 542 101.95 45.73 36.38
CA HIS A 542 100.58 45.77 36.89
C HIS A 542 99.58 46.04 35.76
N HIS A 543 99.82 47.08 34.97
CA HIS A 543 98.95 47.43 33.83
C HIS A 543 98.95 46.37 32.72
N ALA A 544 100.07 45.66 32.51
CA ALA A 544 100.10 44.51 31.61
C ALA A 544 99.19 43.37 32.13
N ALA A 545 99.28 43.01 33.42
CA ALA A 545 98.43 41.99 34.03
C ALA A 545 96.94 42.38 34.03
N GLU A 546 96.61 43.65 34.25
CA GLU A 546 95.23 44.16 34.14
C GLU A 546 94.68 44.04 32.71
N LEU A 547 95.51 44.29 31.69
CA LEU A 547 95.13 44.14 30.28
C LEU A 547 95.03 42.66 29.86
N GLU A 548 95.93 41.79 30.35
CA GLU A 548 95.86 40.34 30.15
C GLU A 548 94.60 39.74 30.78
N GLN A 549 94.22 40.15 32.00
CA GLN A 549 92.96 39.75 32.62
C GLN A 549 91.75 40.22 31.79
N GLN A 550 91.73 41.50 31.37
CA GLN A 550 90.64 42.02 30.55
C GLN A 550 90.53 41.31 29.19
N LEU A 551 91.66 40.93 28.57
CA LEU A 551 91.67 40.10 27.37
C LEU A 551 91.07 38.72 27.64
N ALA A 552 91.52 38.00 28.68
CA ALA A 552 90.99 36.69 29.03
C ALA A 552 89.49 36.73 29.35
N GLU A 553 89.00 37.77 30.03
CA GLU A 553 87.57 38.00 30.25
C GLU A 553 86.79 38.22 28.94
N LYS A 554 87.38 38.92 27.97
CA LYS A 554 86.76 39.15 26.65
C LYS A 554 86.80 37.91 25.76
N GLU A 555 87.87 37.14 25.80
CA GLU A 555 87.97 35.84 25.11
C GLU A 555 86.94 34.84 25.66
N ALA A 556 86.78 34.77 26.98
CA ALA A 556 85.74 33.96 27.62
C ALA A 556 84.31 34.41 27.23
N GLN A 557 84.07 35.73 27.17
CA GLN A 557 82.79 36.30 26.72
C GLN A 557 82.52 35.97 25.24
N LEU A 558 83.53 36.06 24.36
CA LEU A 558 83.42 35.69 22.95
C LEU A 558 83.17 34.18 22.77
N ALA A 559 83.89 33.32 23.49
CA ALA A 559 83.67 31.88 23.45
C ALA A 559 82.25 31.49 23.89
N HIS A 560 81.72 32.12 24.95
CA HIS A 560 80.34 31.92 25.39
C HIS A 560 79.30 32.40 24.36
N LEU A 561 79.54 33.54 23.71
CA LEU A 561 78.67 34.03 22.64
C LEU A 561 78.72 33.13 21.39
N SER A 562 79.90 32.62 21.02
CA SER A 562 80.05 31.65 19.92
C SER A 562 79.33 30.34 20.20
N HIS A 563 79.40 29.82 21.44
CA HIS A 563 78.63 28.64 21.85
C HIS A 563 77.13 28.90 21.73
N ARG A 564 76.64 30.03 22.25
CA ARG A 564 75.21 30.40 22.18
C ARG A 564 74.72 30.66 20.76
N LEU A 565 75.57 31.13 19.86
CA LEU A 565 75.28 31.24 18.44
C LEU A 565 75.14 29.83 17.82
N LYS A 566 76.09 28.93 18.08
CA LYS A 566 76.04 27.53 17.60
C LYS A 566 74.78 26.81 18.09
N GLU A 567 74.42 26.94 19.36
CA GLU A 567 73.16 26.43 19.93
C GLU A 567 71.92 27.02 19.24
N ALA A 568 71.95 28.29 18.82
CA ALA A 568 70.84 28.94 18.13
C ALA A 568 70.72 28.47 16.68
N GLU A 569 71.85 28.31 15.97
CA GLU A 569 71.91 27.70 14.64
C GLU A 569 71.36 26.26 14.68
N ASP A 570 71.82 25.42 15.61
CA ASP A 570 71.43 24.00 15.65
C ASP A 570 69.94 23.83 16.00
N ARG A 571 69.38 24.72 16.84
CA ARG A 571 67.93 24.84 17.06
C ARG A 571 67.18 25.34 15.83
N ALA A 572 67.76 26.25 15.05
CA ALA A 572 67.15 26.72 13.80
C ALA A 572 67.17 25.65 12.71
N CYS A 573 68.26 24.87 12.60
CA CYS A 573 68.41 23.76 11.67
C CYS A 573 67.48 22.58 12.01
N SER A 574 67.46 22.12 13.27
CA SER A 574 66.51 21.09 13.72
C SER A 574 65.05 21.56 13.60
N GLY A 575 64.78 22.84 13.91
CA GLY A 575 63.48 23.47 13.68
C GLY A 575 63.13 23.67 12.21
N ALA A 576 64.08 23.66 11.28
CA ALA A 576 63.83 23.60 9.83
C ALA A 576 63.50 22.17 9.39
N GLN A 577 64.36 21.21 9.71
CA GLN A 577 64.15 19.78 9.41
C GLN A 577 62.80 19.26 9.91
N LEU A 578 62.35 19.68 11.10
CA LEU A 578 61.03 19.33 11.62
C LEU A 578 59.88 19.92 10.78
N ARG A 579 60.02 21.15 10.27
CA ARG A 579 59.05 21.77 9.37
C ARG A 579 59.06 21.14 7.98
N ASP A 580 60.24 20.81 7.46
CA ASP A 580 60.38 20.19 6.15
C ASP A 580 59.75 18.78 6.14
N THR A 581 60.05 17.96 7.15
CA THR A 581 59.41 16.64 7.32
C THR A 581 57.90 16.72 7.60
N GLN A 582 57.42 17.74 8.32
CA GLN A 582 55.98 18.01 8.44
C GLN A 582 55.34 18.39 7.10
N MET A 583 56.00 19.25 6.31
CA MET A 583 55.54 19.64 4.97
C MET A 583 55.53 18.46 4.01
N GLU A 584 56.49 17.54 4.09
CA GLU A 584 56.49 16.29 3.34
C GLU A 584 55.33 15.37 3.75
N SER A 585 55.08 15.16 5.05
CA SER A 585 53.94 14.35 5.53
C SER A 585 52.61 14.93 5.06
N LEU A 586 52.39 16.24 5.24
CA LEU A 586 51.19 16.93 4.79
C LEU A 586 51.03 16.89 3.26
N SER A 587 52.13 16.94 2.50
CA SER A 587 52.09 16.78 1.04
C SER A 587 51.73 15.35 0.62
N GLN A 588 52.22 14.34 1.34
CA GLN A 588 51.83 12.95 1.11
C GLN A 588 50.37 12.70 1.47
N GLU A 589 49.88 13.22 2.60
CA GLU A 589 48.47 13.15 3.03
C GLU A 589 47.56 13.85 2.02
N LEU A 590 47.91 15.07 1.58
CA LEU A 590 47.20 15.78 0.51
C LEU A 590 47.18 14.98 -0.79
N SER A 591 48.26 14.27 -1.15
CA SER A 591 48.28 13.41 -2.35
C SER A 591 47.35 12.19 -2.22
N LYS A 592 47.25 11.59 -1.02
CA LYS A 592 46.33 10.50 -0.71
C LYS A 592 44.88 10.98 -0.78
N GLU A 593 44.54 12.10 -0.15
CA GLU A 593 43.22 12.72 -0.24
C GLU A 593 42.84 13.11 -1.67
N GLN A 594 43.78 13.61 -2.48
CA GLN A 594 43.53 13.86 -3.90
C GLN A 594 43.27 12.58 -4.70
N SER A 595 43.86 11.43 -4.33
CA SER A 595 43.56 10.13 -4.96
C SER A 595 42.18 9.61 -4.52
N LEU A 596 41.88 9.59 -3.22
CA LEU A 596 40.58 9.20 -2.68
C LEU A 596 39.44 10.09 -3.23
N THR A 597 39.70 11.39 -3.41
CA THR A 597 38.78 12.33 -4.06
C THR A 597 38.52 12.01 -5.53
N LYS A 598 39.50 11.45 -6.26
CA LYS A 598 39.31 10.99 -7.66
C LYS A 598 38.49 9.69 -7.68
N ASP A 599 38.83 8.73 -6.84
CA ASP A 599 38.18 7.41 -6.79
C ASP A 599 36.72 7.50 -6.33
N THR A 600 36.44 8.33 -5.31
CA THR A 600 35.07 8.60 -4.87
C THR A 600 34.25 9.32 -5.95
N ARG A 601 34.84 10.27 -6.68
CA ARG A 601 34.18 10.90 -7.85
C ARG A 601 33.88 9.86 -8.94
N GLN A 602 34.82 8.96 -9.26
CA GLN A 602 34.59 7.89 -10.23
C GLN A 602 33.43 6.99 -9.81
N LYS A 603 33.44 6.47 -8.57
CA LYS A 603 32.35 5.66 -8.02
C LYS A 603 30.99 6.38 -8.06
N VAL A 604 30.96 7.68 -7.77
CA VAL A 604 29.74 8.51 -7.90
C VAL A 604 29.28 8.66 -9.35
N TYR A 605 30.17 8.73 -10.34
CA TYR A 605 29.78 8.71 -11.75
C TYR A 605 29.29 7.33 -12.21
N GLU A 606 29.87 6.25 -11.71
CA GLU A 606 29.47 4.88 -12.01
C GLU A 606 28.09 4.54 -11.43
N GLU A 607 27.84 4.89 -10.17
CA GLU A 607 26.52 4.74 -9.54
C GLU A 607 25.48 5.68 -10.15
N LYS A 608 25.82 6.93 -10.51
CA LYS A 608 24.91 7.79 -11.30
C LYS A 608 24.53 7.14 -12.64
N ARG A 609 25.48 6.50 -13.33
CA ARG A 609 25.21 5.72 -14.55
C ARG A 609 24.38 4.46 -14.27
N ARG A 610 24.54 3.81 -13.12
CA ARG A 610 23.74 2.66 -12.68
C ARG A 610 22.29 3.07 -12.39
N CYS A 611 22.08 4.14 -11.61
CA CYS A 611 20.77 4.73 -11.36
C CYS A 611 20.08 5.16 -12.66
N ALA A 612 20.79 5.77 -13.61
CA ALA A 612 20.23 6.12 -14.91
C ALA A 612 19.75 4.89 -15.70
N ARG A 613 20.52 3.79 -15.72
CA ARG A 613 20.11 2.52 -16.34
C ARG A 613 18.90 1.91 -15.63
N LEU A 614 18.92 1.83 -14.30
CA LEU A 614 17.83 1.30 -13.49
C LEU A 614 16.54 2.11 -13.67
N ASN A 615 16.63 3.44 -13.76
CA ASN A 615 15.47 4.31 -14.00
C ASN A 615 14.91 4.13 -15.43
N SER A 616 15.78 3.92 -16.43
CA SER A 616 15.34 3.56 -17.78
C SER A 616 14.65 2.20 -17.82
N GLN A 617 15.15 1.22 -17.08
CA GLN A 617 14.53 -0.10 -16.95
C GLN A 617 13.18 0.00 -16.23
N LEU A 618 13.10 0.76 -15.13
CA LEU A 618 11.86 1.02 -14.39
C LEU A 618 10.79 1.66 -15.29
N ASN A 619 11.17 2.66 -16.10
CA ASN A 619 10.26 3.26 -17.08
C ASN A 619 9.78 2.23 -18.11
N SER A 620 10.67 1.44 -18.72
CA SER A 620 10.25 0.42 -19.70
C SER A 620 9.37 -0.69 -19.10
N THR A 621 9.59 -1.07 -17.84
CA THR A 621 8.70 -2.02 -17.13
C THR A 621 7.37 -1.40 -16.74
N LYS A 622 7.33 -0.08 -16.49
CA LYS A 622 6.09 0.66 -16.23
C LYS A 622 5.28 0.83 -17.52
N GLU A 623 5.93 1.11 -18.63
CA GLU A 623 5.32 1.18 -19.97
C GLU A 623 4.73 -0.20 -20.35
N ALA A 624 5.50 -1.28 -20.23
CA ALA A 624 5.00 -2.65 -20.46
C ALA A 624 3.86 -3.06 -19.50
N LEU A 625 3.87 -2.59 -18.24
CA LEU A 625 2.76 -2.79 -17.31
C LEU A 625 1.51 -2.01 -17.73
N GLN A 626 1.65 -0.78 -18.24
CA GLN A 626 0.54 0.02 -18.76
C GLN A 626 -0.04 -0.59 -20.05
N GLU A 627 0.79 -1.13 -20.94
CA GLU A 627 0.36 -1.90 -22.10
C GLU A 627 -0.41 -3.17 -21.69
N SER A 628 0.12 -3.93 -20.72
CA SER A 628 -0.56 -5.11 -20.18
C SER A 628 -1.91 -4.77 -19.52
N GLN A 629 -1.97 -3.67 -18.76
CA GLN A 629 -3.23 -3.17 -18.18
C GLN A 629 -4.24 -2.76 -19.26
N ALA A 630 -3.80 -2.10 -20.33
CA ALA A 630 -4.67 -1.76 -21.47
C ALA A 630 -5.17 -3.01 -22.20
N GLN A 631 -4.33 -4.03 -22.39
CA GLN A 631 -4.75 -5.32 -22.96
C GLN A 631 -5.77 -6.04 -22.08
N VAL A 632 -5.57 -6.06 -20.75
CA VAL A 632 -6.54 -6.64 -19.80
C VAL A 632 -7.87 -5.89 -19.84
N GLN A 633 -7.85 -4.55 -19.89
CA GLN A 633 -9.07 -3.75 -20.03
C GLN A 633 -9.81 -4.03 -21.35
N ALA A 634 -9.07 -4.14 -22.47
CA ALA A 634 -9.65 -4.50 -23.76
C ALA A 634 -10.28 -5.92 -23.73
N LYS A 635 -9.59 -6.91 -23.16
CA LYS A 635 -10.15 -8.26 -22.99
C LYS A 635 -11.33 -8.30 -22.04
N GLN A 636 -11.37 -7.46 -21.01
CA GLN A 636 -12.53 -7.36 -20.14
C GLN A 636 -13.74 -6.69 -20.83
N GLN A 637 -13.51 -5.77 -21.77
CA GLN A 637 -14.56 -5.24 -22.65
C GLN A 637 -15.06 -6.29 -23.67
N GLU A 638 -14.16 -7.09 -24.27
CA GLU A 638 -14.55 -8.22 -25.12
C GLU A 638 -15.44 -9.23 -24.36
N VAL A 639 -15.04 -9.61 -23.14
CA VAL A 639 -15.83 -10.52 -22.28
C VAL A 639 -17.19 -9.91 -21.91
N GLN A 640 -17.26 -8.60 -21.65
CA GLN A 640 -18.55 -7.91 -21.43
C GLN A 640 -19.43 -7.86 -22.68
N GLY A 641 -18.83 -7.80 -23.88
CA GLY A 641 -19.55 -7.94 -25.15
C GLY A 641 -20.13 -9.34 -25.31
N LEU A 642 -19.29 -10.36 -25.21
CA LEU A 642 -19.70 -11.77 -25.30
C LEU A 642 -20.74 -12.17 -24.25
N HIS A 643 -20.70 -11.59 -23.04
CA HIS A 643 -21.72 -11.84 -22.03
C HIS A 643 -23.09 -11.24 -22.39
N LYS A 644 -23.13 -10.08 -23.05
CA LYS A 644 -24.38 -9.50 -23.58
C LYS A 644 -24.90 -10.32 -24.75
N GLU A 645 -24.04 -10.71 -25.69
CA GLU A 645 -24.42 -11.58 -26.80
C GLU A 645 -25.00 -12.91 -26.30
N LEU A 646 -24.41 -13.49 -25.23
CA LEU A 646 -24.93 -14.68 -24.57
C LEU A 646 -26.31 -14.43 -23.95
N GLN A 647 -26.50 -13.33 -23.21
CA GLN A 647 -27.80 -12.95 -22.64
C GLN A 647 -28.87 -12.77 -23.73
N GLU A 648 -28.55 -12.09 -24.84
CA GLU A 648 -29.43 -11.97 -26.00
C GLU A 648 -29.78 -13.34 -26.61
N LYS A 649 -28.85 -14.30 -26.62
CA LYS A 649 -29.14 -15.68 -27.06
C LYS A 649 -30.02 -16.41 -26.06
N GLU A 650 -29.76 -16.31 -24.76
CA GLU A 650 -30.58 -16.90 -23.70
C GLU A 650 -32.03 -16.38 -23.73
N GLU A 651 -32.22 -15.06 -23.86
CA GLU A 651 -33.54 -14.45 -24.04
C GLU A 651 -34.24 -14.96 -25.32
N SER A 652 -33.52 -15.05 -26.44
CA SER A 652 -34.08 -15.59 -27.69
C SER A 652 -34.46 -17.07 -27.58
N LEU A 653 -33.69 -17.87 -26.82
CA LEU A 653 -33.98 -19.29 -26.55
C LEU A 653 -35.20 -19.43 -25.63
N ILE A 654 -35.34 -18.58 -24.62
CA ILE A 654 -36.54 -18.51 -23.77
C ILE A 654 -37.76 -18.15 -24.61
N GLN A 655 -37.64 -17.17 -25.52
CA GLN A 655 -38.71 -16.78 -26.43
C GLN A 655 -39.11 -17.93 -27.36
N VAL A 656 -38.16 -18.58 -28.05
CA VAL A 656 -38.44 -19.73 -28.92
C VAL A 656 -39.05 -20.90 -28.12
N ASN A 657 -38.55 -21.21 -26.92
CA ASN A 657 -39.13 -22.23 -26.06
C ASN A 657 -40.59 -21.90 -25.67
N SER A 658 -40.91 -20.62 -25.39
CA SER A 658 -42.29 -20.19 -25.14
C SER A 658 -43.20 -20.37 -26.37
N GLN A 659 -42.68 -20.10 -27.58
CA GLN A 659 -43.39 -20.33 -28.84
C GLN A 659 -43.61 -21.83 -29.09
N CYS A 660 -42.59 -22.67 -28.87
CA CYS A 660 -42.71 -24.13 -28.96
C CYS A 660 -43.77 -24.68 -28.00
N LYS A 661 -43.83 -24.18 -26.75
CA LYS A 661 -44.89 -24.55 -25.79
C LYS A 661 -46.28 -24.15 -26.29
N GLY A 662 -46.46 -22.91 -26.74
CA GLY A 662 -47.73 -22.46 -27.31
C GLY A 662 -48.16 -23.24 -28.56
N LEU A 663 -47.21 -23.70 -29.38
CA LEU A 663 -47.48 -24.58 -30.51
C LEU A 663 -47.84 -26.01 -30.07
N MET A 664 -47.20 -26.56 -29.04
CA MET A 664 -47.60 -27.86 -28.46
C MET A 664 -49.00 -27.80 -27.86
N GLU A 665 -49.37 -26.72 -27.17
CA GLU A 665 -50.73 -26.49 -26.65
C GLU A 665 -51.76 -26.40 -27.79
N GLN A 666 -51.44 -25.71 -28.89
CA GLN A 666 -52.30 -25.68 -30.09
C GLN A 666 -52.44 -27.05 -30.75
N VAL A 667 -51.38 -27.84 -30.82
CA VAL A 667 -51.43 -29.23 -31.33
C VAL A 667 -52.28 -30.12 -30.41
N ALA A 668 -52.13 -30.01 -29.09
CA ALA A 668 -52.96 -30.76 -28.14
C ALA A 668 -54.44 -30.38 -28.24
N GLN A 669 -54.77 -29.09 -28.36
CA GLN A 669 -56.15 -28.63 -28.61
C GLN A 669 -56.69 -29.11 -29.96
N ALA A 670 -55.87 -29.17 -31.01
CA ALA A 670 -56.26 -29.71 -32.30
C ALA A 670 -56.50 -31.22 -32.26
N GLN A 671 -55.67 -31.97 -31.52
CA GLN A 671 -55.83 -33.41 -31.28
C GLN A 671 -57.11 -33.71 -30.48
N GLN A 672 -57.38 -32.94 -29.42
CA GLN A 672 -58.62 -33.09 -28.64
C GLN A 672 -59.86 -32.84 -29.53
N ARG A 673 -59.86 -31.76 -30.32
CA ARG A 673 -60.96 -31.48 -31.27
C ARG A 673 -61.09 -32.56 -32.35
N ALA A 674 -60.00 -33.17 -32.79
CA ALA A 674 -60.04 -34.30 -33.72
C ALA A 674 -60.72 -35.51 -33.07
N GLN A 675 -60.36 -35.87 -31.83
CA GLN A 675 -60.99 -36.96 -31.08
C GLN A 675 -62.48 -36.69 -30.80
N GLU A 676 -62.85 -35.45 -30.47
CA GLU A 676 -64.25 -35.03 -30.31
C GLU A 676 -65.06 -35.18 -31.61
N LEU A 677 -64.45 -34.88 -32.78
CA LEU A 677 -65.06 -35.06 -34.10
C LEU A 677 -65.11 -36.53 -34.53
N GLU A 678 -64.09 -37.33 -34.21
CA GLU A 678 -64.05 -38.77 -34.46
C GLU A 678 -65.16 -39.49 -33.67
N SER A 679 -65.34 -39.15 -32.39
CA SER A 679 -66.44 -39.67 -31.56
C SER A 679 -67.82 -39.24 -32.07
N GLN A 680 -67.97 -38.00 -32.56
CA GLN A 680 -69.20 -37.54 -33.22
C GLN A 680 -69.49 -38.29 -34.53
N LEU A 681 -68.46 -38.59 -35.33
CA LEU A 681 -68.58 -39.39 -36.54
C LEU A 681 -68.90 -40.87 -36.23
N GLU A 682 -68.38 -41.41 -35.14
CA GLU A 682 -68.71 -42.78 -34.69
C GLU A 682 -70.17 -42.87 -34.22
N MET A 683 -70.63 -41.94 -33.37
CA MET A 683 -72.06 -41.84 -33.01
C MET A 683 -72.98 -41.59 -34.22
N ALA A 684 -72.50 -40.95 -35.29
CA ALA A 684 -73.26 -40.81 -36.54
C ALA A 684 -73.33 -42.16 -37.30
N ARG A 685 -72.21 -42.86 -37.43
CA ARG A 685 -72.12 -44.20 -38.04
C ARG A 685 -72.97 -45.25 -37.31
N GLU A 686 -73.17 -45.12 -36.01
CA GLU A 686 -74.09 -45.99 -35.24
C GLU A 686 -75.58 -45.67 -35.52
N ARG A 687 -75.91 -44.42 -35.86
CA ARG A 687 -77.28 -43.99 -36.18
C ARG A 687 -77.71 -44.36 -37.59
N ASP A 688 -76.79 -44.37 -38.56
CA ASP A 688 -77.05 -44.76 -39.94
C ASP A 688 -77.72 -46.14 -40.10
N PRO A 689 -77.26 -47.25 -39.49
CA PRO A 689 -77.93 -48.55 -39.61
C PRO A 689 -79.30 -48.59 -38.91
N ALA A 690 -79.52 -47.79 -37.86
CA ALA A 690 -80.84 -47.65 -37.25
C ALA A 690 -81.81 -46.89 -38.18
N LEU A 691 -81.36 -45.80 -38.80
CA LEU A 691 -82.08 -45.09 -39.86
C LEU A 691 -82.38 -46.00 -41.05
N GLU A 692 -81.43 -46.81 -41.49
CA GLU A 692 -81.60 -47.74 -42.60
C GLU A 692 -82.63 -48.85 -42.26
N GLN A 693 -82.64 -49.36 -41.02
CA GLN A 693 -83.67 -50.28 -40.53
C GLN A 693 -85.05 -49.63 -40.50
N HIS A 694 -85.18 -48.38 -40.04
CA HIS A 694 -86.43 -47.63 -40.09
C HIS A 694 -86.90 -47.39 -41.53
N MET A 695 -86.00 -47.07 -42.47
CA MET A 695 -86.33 -46.94 -43.90
C MET A 695 -86.78 -48.27 -44.51
N LYS A 696 -86.15 -49.40 -44.15
CA LYS A 696 -86.58 -50.74 -44.58
C LYS A 696 -87.98 -51.07 -44.05
N LEU A 697 -88.27 -50.77 -42.78
CA LEU A 697 -89.60 -50.97 -42.18
C LEU A 697 -90.68 -50.09 -42.84
N LEU A 698 -90.38 -48.82 -43.12
CA LEU A 698 -91.28 -47.91 -43.83
C LEU A 698 -91.52 -48.35 -45.28
N SER A 699 -90.48 -48.78 -45.99
CA SER A 699 -90.60 -49.34 -47.36
C SER A 699 -91.47 -50.60 -47.39
N TRP A 700 -91.37 -51.46 -46.36
CA TRP A 700 -92.24 -52.63 -46.21
C TRP A 700 -93.70 -52.23 -45.96
N LYS A 701 -93.98 -51.32 -45.02
CA LYS A 701 -95.35 -50.81 -44.77
C LYS A 701 -95.96 -50.16 -46.01
N VAL A 702 -95.19 -49.36 -46.76
CA VAL A 702 -95.67 -48.73 -48.01
C VAL A 702 -96.03 -49.78 -49.08
N LYS A 703 -95.31 -50.91 -49.13
CA LYS A 703 -95.66 -52.04 -50.01
C LYS A 703 -96.91 -52.78 -49.55
N GLU A 704 -97.06 -53.01 -48.24
CA GLU A 704 -98.25 -53.64 -47.66
C GLU A 704 -99.51 -52.81 -47.92
N GLU A 705 -99.49 -51.50 -47.61
CA GLU A 705 -100.58 -50.57 -47.92
C GLU A 705 -100.87 -50.50 -49.43
N SER A 706 -99.84 -50.51 -50.28
CA SER A 706 -100.03 -50.54 -51.75
C SER A 706 -100.74 -51.82 -52.22
N GLN A 707 -100.47 -52.97 -51.59
CA GLN A 707 -101.16 -54.23 -51.87
C GLN A 707 -102.60 -54.23 -51.36
N GLN A 708 -102.86 -53.67 -50.18
CA GLN A 708 -104.23 -53.47 -49.67
C GLN A 708 -105.06 -52.57 -50.61
N VAL A 709 -104.48 -51.45 -51.07
CA VAL A 709 -105.12 -50.55 -52.05
C VAL A 709 -105.38 -51.25 -53.39
N ALA A 710 -104.51 -52.17 -53.83
CA ALA A 710 -104.75 -52.98 -55.03
C ALA A 710 -105.95 -53.93 -54.85
N ALA A 711 -105.97 -54.69 -53.75
CA ALA A 711 -107.06 -55.62 -53.44
C ALA A 711 -108.43 -54.92 -53.28
N LEU A 712 -108.45 -53.71 -52.69
CA LEU A 712 -109.65 -52.89 -52.59
C LEU A 712 -110.16 -52.43 -53.97
N LYS A 713 -109.27 -52.08 -54.91
CA LYS A 713 -109.64 -51.73 -56.28
C LYS A 713 -110.21 -52.92 -57.06
N GLU A 714 -109.61 -54.09 -56.93
CA GLU A 714 -110.14 -55.32 -57.57
C GLU A 714 -111.53 -55.67 -57.02
N ARG A 715 -111.72 -55.57 -55.71
CA ARG A 715 -113.04 -55.80 -55.07
C ARG A 715 -114.11 -54.82 -55.56
N ALA A 716 -113.75 -53.55 -55.76
CA ALA A 716 -114.66 -52.55 -56.34
C ALA A 716 -115.08 -52.94 -57.77
N VAL A 717 -114.12 -53.25 -58.64
CA VAL A 717 -114.38 -53.65 -60.05
C VAL A 717 -115.24 -54.92 -60.14
N VAL A 718 -115.11 -55.86 -59.20
CA VAL A 718 -116.00 -57.04 -59.14
C VAL A 718 -117.43 -56.65 -58.73
N SER A 719 -117.61 -55.74 -57.77
CA SER A 719 -118.95 -55.25 -57.39
C SER A 719 -119.64 -54.42 -58.48
N GLU A 720 -118.90 -53.59 -59.22
CA GLU A 720 -119.46 -52.81 -60.34
C GLU A 720 -119.98 -53.73 -61.46
N LYS A 721 -119.29 -54.83 -61.76
CA LYS A 721 -119.74 -55.84 -62.74
C LYS A 721 -121.03 -56.53 -62.29
N ALA A 722 -121.09 -56.97 -61.03
CA ALA A 722 -122.30 -57.59 -60.48
C ALA A 722 -123.51 -56.66 -60.57
N HIS A 723 -123.38 -55.40 -60.17
CA HIS A 723 -124.45 -54.41 -60.30
C HIS A 723 -124.83 -54.08 -61.75
N HIS A 724 -123.89 -54.16 -62.69
CA HIS A 724 -124.19 -54.02 -64.12
C HIS A 724 -125.09 -55.16 -64.64
N GLU A 725 -124.75 -56.40 -64.28
CA GLU A 725 -125.51 -57.61 -64.65
C GLU A 725 -126.92 -57.62 -64.00
N GLU A 726 -127.03 -57.19 -62.74
CA GLU A 726 -128.33 -56.98 -62.06
C GLU A 726 -129.20 -55.96 -62.81
N VAL A 727 -128.63 -54.82 -63.22
CA VAL A 727 -129.35 -53.77 -63.96
C VAL A 727 -129.77 -54.25 -65.36
N GLU A 728 -128.96 -55.04 -66.05
CA GLU A 728 -129.36 -55.67 -67.33
C GLU A 728 -130.52 -56.67 -67.15
N SER A 729 -130.48 -57.48 -66.09
CA SER A 729 -131.52 -58.44 -65.74
C SER A 729 -132.87 -57.73 -65.47
N LEU A 730 -132.84 -56.67 -64.65
CA LEU A 730 -134.02 -55.86 -64.34
C LEU A 730 -134.59 -55.17 -65.61
N ARG A 731 -133.73 -54.67 -66.52
CA ARG A 731 -134.16 -54.09 -67.80
C ARG A 731 -134.90 -55.11 -68.69
N LYS A 732 -134.42 -56.36 -68.76
CA LYS A 732 -135.09 -57.44 -69.50
C LYS A 732 -136.46 -57.76 -68.91
N MET A 733 -136.56 -57.93 -67.58
CA MET A 733 -137.84 -58.18 -66.93
C MET A 733 -138.86 -57.05 -67.15
N LEU A 734 -138.41 -55.78 -67.17
CA LEU A 734 -139.27 -54.63 -67.44
C LEU A 734 -139.84 -54.67 -68.88
N GLN A 735 -139.03 -55.00 -69.88
CA GLN A 735 -139.49 -55.14 -71.28
C GLN A 735 -140.53 -56.25 -71.45
N ASP A 736 -140.33 -57.40 -70.80
CA ASP A 736 -141.27 -58.52 -70.92
C ASP A 736 -142.58 -58.26 -70.14
N ALA A 737 -142.53 -57.53 -69.04
CA ALA A 737 -143.73 -57.00 -68.38
C ALA A 737 -144.49 -56.02 -69.30
N GLN A 738 -143.80 -55.11 -70.00
CA GLN A 738 -144.42 -54.20 -70.98
C GLN A 738 -145.15 -54.96 -72.11
N LYS A 739 -144.53 -56.00 -72.68
CA LYS A 739 -145.15 -56.84 -73.73
C LYS A 739 -146.43 -57.52 -73.22
N ARG A 740 -146.41 -58.06 -72.00
CA ARG A 740 -147.59 -58.70 -71.37
C ARG A 740 -148.72 -57.71 -71.12
N CYS A 741 -148.42 -56.48 -70.69
CA CYS A 741 -149.43 -55.43 -70.56
C CYS A 741 -150.05 -55.04 -71.92
N GLN A 742 -149.27 -55.05 -72.99
CA GLN A 742 -149.78 -54.80 -74.35
C GLN A 742 -150.72 -55.92 -74.83
N SER A 743 -150.35 -57.20 -74.67
CA SER A 743 -151.22 -58.32 -75.08
C SER A 743 -152.54 -58.35 -74.30
N LEU A 744 -152.48 -58.22 -72.97
CA LEU A 744 -153.66 -58.14 -72.09
C LEU A 744 -154.59 -56.98 -72.48
N SER A 745 -154.05 -55.83 -72.93
CA SER A 745 -154.88 -54.72 -73.41
C SER A 745 -155.65 -55.05 -74.69
N SER A 746 -155.08 -55.86 -75.58
CA SER A 746 -155.72 -56.30 -76.83
C SER A 746 -156.79 -57.38 -76.56
N GLU A 747 -156.51 -58.33 -75.68
CA GLU A 747 -157.46 -59.35 -75.21
C GLU A 747 -158.69 -58.71 -74.53
N LEU A 748 -158.46 -57.73 -73.65
CA LEU A 748 -159.54 -56.97 -73.00
C LEU A 748 -160.36 -56.15 -74.02
N SER A 749 -159.76 -55.72 -75.14
CA SER A 749 -160.48 -55.07 -76.24
C SER A 749 -161.39 -56.03 -77.04
N LEU A 750 -161.01 -57.31 -77.15
CA LEU A 750 -161.79 -58.37 -77.80
C LEU A 750 -162.95 -58.81 -76.90
N ALA A 751 -162.68 -59.14 -75.64
CA ALA A 751 -163.69 -59.54 -74.66
C ALA A 751 -164.78 -58.46 -74.47
N ARG A 752 -164.45 -57.17 -74.63
CA ARG A 752 -165.43 -56.07 -74.64
C ARG A 752 -166.39 -56.12 -75.84
N LYS A 753 -165.95 -56.56 -77.01
CA LYS A 753 -166.81 -56.74 -78.21
C LYS A 753 -167.73 -57.95 -78.04
N GLU A 754 -167.19 -59.07 -77.56
CA GLU A 754 -167.94 -60.30 -77.29
C GLU A 754 -169.03 -60.08 -76.24
N LYS A 755 -168.72 -59.36 -75.15
CA LYS A 755 -169.70 -58.96 -74.14
C LYS A 755 -170.87 -58.17 -74.73
N LEU A 756 -170.63 -57.27 -75.68
CA LEU A 756 -171.69 -56.49 -76.34
C LEU A 756 -172.60 -57.38 -77.20
N ALA A 757 -172.04 -58.37 -77.90
CA ALA A 757 -172.83 -59.35 -78.65
C ALA A 757 -173.71 -60.22 -77.73
N LEU A 758 -173.15 -60.74 -76.62
CA LEU A 758 -173.89 -61.55 -75.65
C LEU A 758 -175.03 -60.78 -74.96
N VAL A 759 -174.87 -59.47 -74.76
CA VAL A 759 -175.94 -58.62 -74.21
C VAL A 759 -177.14 -58.49 -75.16
N ALA A 760 -176.95 -58.57 -76.48
CA ALA A 760 -178.04 -58.54 -77.44
C ALA A 760 -178.92 -59.81 -77.36
N HIS A 761 -178.31 -61.01 -77.40
CA HIS A 761 -179.06 -62.27 -77.29
C HIS A 761 -179.82 -62.43 -75.96
N LEU A 762 -179.33 -61.84 -74.87
CA LEU A 762 -180.04 -61.82 -73.59
C LEU A 762 -181.29 -60.92 -73.58
N GLN A 763 -181.44 -60.00 -74.52
CA GLN A 763 -182.69 -59.23 -74.70
C GLN A 763 -183.74 -60.06 -75.47
N GLU A 764 -183.33 -60.80 -76.50
CA GLU A 764 -184.20 -61.68 -77.29
C GLU A 764 -184.80 -62.81 -76.41
N LEU A 765 -183.96 -63.50 -75.64
CA LEU A 765 -184.38 -64.58 -74.71
C LEU A 765 -185.39 -64.11 -73.66
N ARG A 766 -185.31 -62.85 -73.22
CA ARG A 766 -186.22 -62.28 -72.20
C ARG A 766 -187.63 -62.00 -72.73
N ALA A 767 -187.80 -61.78 -74.03
CA ALA A 767 -189.12 -61.61 -74.63
C ALA A 767 -189.89 -62.94 -74.69
N VAL A 768 -189.23 -64.00 -75.18
CA VAL A 768 -189.83 -65.34 -75.35
C VAL A 768 -190.35 -65.92 -74.03
N LEU A 769 -189.62 -65.71 -72.92
CA LEU A 769 -189.98 -66.26 -71.61
C LEU A 769 -191.29 -65.69 -71.03
N ARG A 770 -191.66 -64.43 -71.33
CA ARG A 770 -192.93 -63.85 -70.86
C ARG A 770 -194.14 -64.53 -71.52
N SER A 771 -194.06 -64.81 -72.82
CA SER A 771 -195.14 -65.47 -73.58
C SER A 771 -195.55 -66.85 -73.06
N ARG A 772 -194.74 -67.50 -72.20
CA ARG A 772 -195.11 -68.76 -71.54
C ARG A 772 -195.78 -68.59 -70.18
N GLN A 773 -195.67 -67.43 -69.54
CA GLN A 773 -196.26 -67.22 -68.22
C GLN A 773 -197.79 -67.07 -68.29
N ASP A 774 -198.29 -66.44 -69.35
CA ASP A 774 -199.72 -66.17 -69.57
C ASP A 774 -200.57 -67.45 -69.75
N GLN A 775 -199.95 -68.56 -70.16
CA GLN A 775 -200.65 -69.83 -70.42
C GLN A 775 -200.92 -70.67 -69.16
N CYS A 776 -200.20 -70.44 -68.05
CA CYS A 776 -200.13 -71.42 -66.96
C CYS A 776 -201.21 -71.30 -65.87
N LYS A 777 -202.11 -70.30 -65.90
CA LYS A 777 -203.11 -70.08 -64.81
C LYS A 777 -204.58 -69.99 -65.21
N VAL A 778 -204.90 -70.07 -66.51
CA VAL A 778 -206.27 -70.40 -66.96
C VAL A 778 -206.68 -71.81 -66.48
N LEU A 779 -205.72 -72.68 -66.19
CA LEU A 779 -205.91 -74.05 -65.70
C LEU A 779 -206.16 -74.19 -64.19
N GLN A 780 -206.45 -73.10 -63.45
CA GLN A 780 -206.75 -73.15 -62.01
C GLN A 780 -208.17 -72.67 -61.66
N GLN A 781 -209.10 -72.64 -62.62
CA GLN A 781 -210.29 -71.81 -62.52
C GLN A 781 -211.59 -72.55 -62.10
N GLU A 782 -211.71 -73.88 -62.27
CA GLU A 782 -213.00 -74.60 -62.16
C GLU A 782 -212.93 -76.01 -61.51
N LEU A 783 -212.82 -76.11 -60.18
CA LEU A 783 -213.39 -77.18 -59.29
C LEU A 783 -212.81 -77.06 -57.86
N PHE A 784 -213.58 -76.78 -56.80
CA PHE A 784 -214.91 -76.15 -56.71
C PHE A 784 -215.05 -75.43 -55.33
N GLU A 785 -216.17 -74.74 -55.12
CA GLU A 785 -216.34 -73.60 -54.20
C GLU A 785 -216.51 -73.89 -52.68
N VAL A 786 -216.33 -72.84 -51.88
CA VAL A 786 -216.78 -72.60 -50.46
C VAL A 786 -215.89 -73.07 -49.28
N ALA A 787 -215.91 -72.23 -48.22
CA ALA A 787 -215.33 -72.35 -46.86
C ALA A 787 -213.91 -71.77 -46.65
N GLU A 788 -213.82 -70.80 -45.73
CA GLU A 788 -212.69 -69.87 -45.58
C GLU A 788 -211.58 -70.31 -44.61
N SER A 789 -210.40 -69.70 -44.81
CA SER A 789 -209.40 -69.30 -43.80
C SER A 789 -208.34 -70.32 -43.28
N ALA A 790 -207.12 -69.77 -43.18
CA ALA A 790 -206.01 -70.10 -42.27
C ALA A 790 -205.11 -71.36 -42.47
N LYS A 791 -203.79 -71.05 -42.58
CA LYS A 791 -202.59 -71.81 -42.12
C LYS A 791 -202.02 -72.92 -43.05
N VAL A 792 -200.79 -72.78 -43.60
CA VAL A 792 -199.41 -72.90 -43.01
C VAL A 792 -198.95 -74.37 -42.96
N PRO A 793 -197.76 -74.79 -43.47
CA PRO A 793 -196.39 -74.27 -43.14
C PRO A 793 -195.37 -74.22 -44.32
N GLN A 794 -194.03 -74.01 -44.21
CA GLN A 794 -193.11 -73.13 -43.42
C GLN A 794 -191.66 -73.20 -44.02
N LEU A 795 -190.74 -72.32 -43.58
CA LEU A 795 -189.25 -72.31 -43.72
C LEU A 795 -188.65 -71.81 -45.07
N PRO A 796 -187.52 -71.06 -45.05
CA PRO A 796 -187.19 -69.90 -44.20
C PRO A 796 -186.60 -68.66 -44.99
N GLU A 797 -186.25 -67.59 -44.26
CA GLU A 797 -185.74 -66.27 -44.73
C GLU A 797 -184.18 -66.23 -44.79
N PRO A 798 -183.47 -65.06 -44.82
CA PRO A 798 -183.54 -63.82 -45.64
C PRO A 798 -182.23 -63.58 -46.46
N SER A 799 -182.03 -62.58 -47.34
CA SER A 799 -181.59 -61.19 -46.99
C SER A 799 -181.25 -60.35 -48.27
N PRO A 800 -181.40 -59.00 -48.27
CA PRO A 800 -181.00 -58.10 -49.38
C PRO A 800 -180.01 -56.97 -48.98
N CYS A 801 -179.49 -56.19 -49.96
CA CYS A 801 -179.44 -54.70 -50.00
C CYS A 801 -178.35 -54.10 -50.93
N GLN A 802 -178.35 -52.77 -51.07
CA GLN A 802 -177.52 -51.95 -51.97
C GLN A 802 -176.62 -50.97 -51.19
N ASP A 803 -175.64 -50.42 -51.91
CA ASP A 803 -175.03 -49.08 -51.81
C ASP A 803 -174.42 -48.59 -50.47
N ALA A 804 -173.09 -48.38 -50.48
CA ALA A 804 -172.34 -47.57 -49.52
C ALA A 804 -170.94 -47.18 -50.06
N TYR A 805 -170.86 -46.68 -51.29
CA TYR A 805 -169.61 -46.05 -51.76
C TYR A 805 -169.33 -44.76 -50.97
N LEU A 806 -168.09 -44.62 -50.49
CA LEU A 806 -167.51 -43.37 -49.99
C LEU A 806 -168.27 -42.71 -48.83
N SER A 807 -168.16 -43.31 -47.65
CA SER A 807 -167.75 -42.54 -46.47
C SER A 807 -167.13 -43.40 -45.38
N ARG A 808 -166.51 -42.69 -44.44
CA ARG A 808 -166.60 -42.90 -42.99
C ARG A 808 -167.64 -43.97 -42.59
N LEU A 809 -167.37 -44.86 -41.65
CA LEU A 809 -166.45 -44.76 -40.52
C LEU A 809 -165.73 -46.13 -40.39
N LEU A 810 -164.43 -46.21 -40.06
CA LEU A 810 -163.92 -46.04 -38.70
C LEU A 810 -164.81 -46.85 -37.70
N GLN A 811 -164.33 -47.80 -36.92
CA GLN A 811 -162.98 -47.92 -36.38
C GLN A 811 -163.00 -49.09 -35.39
N GLN A 812 -161.98 -49.96 -35.43
CA GLN A 812 -161.78 -51.12 -34.52
C GLN A 812 -162.84 -52.24 -34.71
N CYS A 813 -162.58 -53.53 -34.46
CA CYS A 813 -161.38 -54.30 -34.07
C CYS A 813 -161.54 -55.76 -34.63
N ALA A 814 -160.62 -56.73 -34.59
CA ALA A 814 -159.27 -56.85 -33.98
C ALA A 814 -158.41 -57.85 -34.80
N THR A 815 -157.26 -58.28 -34.24
CA THR A 815 -156.46 -59.49 -34.58
C THR A 815 -156.30 -59.83 -36.08
N LEU A 816 -155.22 -59.43 -36.77
CA LEU A 816 -153.94 -58.88 -36.30
C LEU A 816 -153.57 -57.61 -37.08
N SER A 817 -153.22 -56.54 -36.36
CA SER A 817 -152.63 -55.32 -36.91
C SER A 817 -151.19 -55.57 -37.39
N GLY A 818 -150.60 -54.83 -38.35
CA GLY A 818 -151.15 -53.73 -39.15
C GLY A 818 -150.22 -52.51 -39.17
N THR A 819 -149.70 -52.13 -40.35
CA THR A 819 -148.82 -50.97 -40.64
C THR A 819 -147.43 -50.96 -39.97
N GLY A 820 -146.37 -50.37 -40.54
CA GLY A 820 -146.20 -49.72 -41.84
C GLY A 820 -144.71 -49.36 -42.12
N PRO A 821 -144.35 -48.84 -43.31
CA PRO A 821 -142.97 -48.47 -43.65
C PRO A 821 -142.56 -47.08 -43.10
N LEU A 822 -141.26 -46.76 -43.19
CA LEU A 822 -140.58 -45.56 -42.64
C LEU A 822 -140.48 -45.49 -41.10
N GLY A 823 -139.81 -46.48 -40.50
CA GLY A 823 -139.26 -46.38 -39.13
C GLY A 823 -137.74 -46.56 -39.11
N HIS A 824 -137.26 -47.75 -39.49
CA HIS A 824 -135.88 -48.21 -39.25
C HIS A 824 -134.73 -47.42 -39.90
N LEU A 825 -135.01 -46.55 -40.88
CA LEU A 825 -133.98 -45.63 -41.39
C LEU A 825 -133.69 -44.47 -40.41
N GLN A 826 -134.61 -44.19 -39.48
CA GLN A 826 -134.45 -43.20 -38.41
C GLN A 826 -133.91 -43.83 -37.11
N ASP A 827 -134.14 -45.14 -36.90
CA ASP A 827 -133.54 -45.93 -35.81
C ASP A 827 -132.05 -46.16 -36.05
N CYS A 828 -131.65 -46.62 -37.25
CA CYS A 828 -130.24 -46.79 -37.62
C CYS A 828 -129.46 -45.45 -37.58
N LEU A 829 -130.12 -44.33 -37.91
CA LEU A 829 -129.54 -42.99 -37.76
C LEU A 829 -129.47 -42.50 -36.30
N HIS A 830 -130.24 -43.07 -35.37
CA HIS A 830 -130.08 -42.83 -33.93
C HIS A 830 -128.95 -43.68 -33.33
N SER A 831 -128.86 -44.97 -33.69
CA SER A 831 -127.77 -45.85 -33.22
C SER A 831 -126.40 -45.29 -33.60
N LEU A 832 -126.21 -44.94 -34.89
CA LEU A 832 -124.97 -44.30 -35.36
C LEU A 832 -124.70 -42.94 -34.71
N LYS A 833 -125.73 -42.15 -34.36
CA LYS A 833 -125.55 -40.90 -33.61
C LYS A 833 -125.14 -41.13 -32.17
N GLN A 834 -125.65 -42.16 -31.50
CA GLN A 834 -125.28 -42.49 -30.12
C GLN A 834 -123.84 -43.02 -30.05
N GLU A 835 -123.45 -43.94 -30.93
CA GLU A 835 -122.08 -44.48 -30.98
C GLU A 835 -121.03 -43.40 -31.32
N LEU A 836 -121.34 -42.51 -32.26
CA LEU A 836 -120.47 -41.36 -32.57
C LEU A 836 -120.30 -40.43 -31.36
N HIS A 837 -121.34 -40.24 -30.54
CA HIS A 837 -121.27 -39.39 -29.36
C HIS A 837 -120.47 -40.03 -28.21
N THR A 838 -120.51 -41.35 -28.06
CA THR A 838 -119.63 -42.07 -27.11
C THR A 838 -118.16 -41.97 -27.51
N LEU A 839 -117.81 -42.16 -28.78
CA LEU A 839 -116.43 -42.01 -29.26
C LEU A 839 -115.94 -40.57 -29.16
N GLN A 840 -116.79 -39.58 -29.49
CA GLN A 840 -116.45 -38.16 -29.39
C GLN A 840 -116.23 -37.67 -27.94
N ASN A 841 -116.75 -38.39 -26.94
CA ASN A 841 -116.48 -38.12 -25.53
C ASN A 841 -115.21 -38.81 -25.01
N GLN A 842 -114.86 -40.01 -25.52
CA GLN A 842 -113.58 -40.65 -25.18
C GLN A 842 -112.37 -39.85 -25.70
N VAL A 843 -112.45 -39.31 -26.91
CA VAL A 843 -111.41 -38.42 -27.49
C VAL A 843 -111.22 -37.12 -26.69
N LYS A 844 -112.20 -36.71 -25.86
CA LYS A 844 -112.12 -35.53 -24.99
C LYS A 844 -111.49 -35.78 -23.61
N GLN A 845 -111.09 -37.02 -23.29
CA GLN A 845 -110.55 -37.38 -21.97
C GLN A 845 -109.06 -37.76 -21.96
N GLN A 846 -108.34 -37.57 -23.08
CA GLN A 846 -106.89 -37.86 -23.17
C GLN A 846 -106.10 -36.71 -23.79
N SER A 847 -106.15 -35.53 -23.16
CA SER A 847 -105.22 -34.43 -23.44
C SER A 847 -104.76 -33.73 -22.16
N ILE A 848 -103.42 -33.63 -21.98
CA ILE A 848 -102.70 -32.78 -21.01
C ILE A 848 -102.75 -33.29 -19.54
N PRO A 849 -101.70 -33.13 -18.68
CA PRO A 849 -100.28 -32.76 -18.87
C PRO A 849 -99.25 -33.79 -18.33
N ASP A 850 -97.96 -33.58 -18.62
CA ASP A 850 -96.88 -33.29 -17.64
C ASP A 850 -95.58 -32.95 -18.43
N MET A 851 -94.76 -31.90 -18.18
CA MET A 851 -94.34 -31.08 -17.02
C MET A 851 -92.98 -31.48 -16.39
N ARG A 852 -91.87 -31.06 -17.03
CA ARG A 852 -90.67 -30.38 -16.47
C ARG A 852 -89.56 -30.31 -17.55
N THR A 853 -88.92 -29.15 -17.82
CA THR A 853 -87.75 -28.52 -17.15
C THR A 853 -86.51 -29.45 -17.09
N ASP A 854 -85.27 -29.01 -17.32
CA ASP A 854 -84.69 -27.65 -17.20
C ASP A 854 -83.77 -27.23 -18.38
N ALA A 855 -83.19 -26.02 -18.26
CA ALA A 855 -82.32 -25.35 -19.22
C ALA A 855 -80.92 -25.05 -18.59
N PRO A 856 -79.96 -24.37 -19.27
CA PRO A 856 -78.57 -24.86 -19.32
C PRO A 856 -77.56 -24.21 -18.38
N SER A 857 -76.33 -24.72 -18.41
CA SER A 857 -75.07 -24.03 -18.10
C SER A 857 -73.97 -24.53 -19.03
#